data_AF-A0A9V1GGQ2-F1
#
_entry.id   AF-A0A9V1GGQ2-F1
#
_cell.length_a   1.000
_cell.length_b   1.000
_cell.length_c   1.000
_cell.angle_alpha   90.00
_cell.angle_beta   90.00
_cell.angle_gamma   90.00
#
_symmetry.space_group_name_H-M   'P 1'
#
loop_
_entity.id
_entity.type
_entity.pdbx_description
1 polymer ?
#
loop_
_entity_poly.entity_id
_entity_poly.type
_entity_poly.pdbx_seq_one_letter_code
_entity_poly.pdbx_strand_id
1 'polypeptide(L)'
;MPVRRGHVAPQNTYLDTIIRKFEGQSRKFLIANAQMENCAIIYCNDGFCELFGYSRVEVMQRPCTCDFLTGPNTPRSAMSRLAQALLGTEECKVDILYYRKDASSFRCLVDVVPVKNEDGAVIMFILNFEDLAQLLAKSERRSLSQCLLSQSFLGSEGSHGRPGAQGPGTGRVKYRTISQIPQFTLNFVEFNLEKHRSGSTTEIEIIAPHKVVERTQNVTEKVTQVLSLGADVLPEYKLQAPRIHRGTLLHYSPFKAVWDWLILLLVIYTAIFTPYSAAFLLSDQDESQRMDCGYTCSPLTVVDLIVDIMFVVDIVINFRTTYVNTNDEVVSHPRRIAIHYFKGWFLIDMVAAIPFDLLIFRTGSDETTTLIGLLKTARLLRLVRVARKLDRYSEYGAAVLFLLMCTFALIAHWLACIWYAIGNVERPYLEPKIGWLDSLGAQLGKRYNGSDPASGPSVQDKYVTALYFTFSSLTSVGFGNVSPNTNSEKVFSICVMLIGSLMYASIFGNVSAIIQRLYSGTARYHTQMLRVKEFIRFHQIPNPLRQRLEEYFQHAWSYTNGIDMNAVLKGFPECLQADICLHLHRALLQHCPAFRGASKGCLRALAVKFKTTHAPPGDTLVHLGDVLSTLYFISRGSIEILRDDVVVAILGKNDIFGEPISLHARPGKSSADVRALTYCDLHKIQRADLLEVLDMYPAFADSFWSKLEVTFNLRDAGVSSHHPNQLQAARTTKASSSVTTSQLQPLL
;
A
#
# COMPACT_ATOMS: atom_id res chain seq x y z
N MET A 1 3.35 4.00 -11.06
CA MET A 1 3.39 3.07 -9.92
C MET A 1 2.18 3.42 -9.09
N PRO A 2 1.16 2.55 -9.00
CA PRO A 2 -0.14 2.92 -8.47
C PRO A 2 0.04 3.57 -7.10
N VAL A 3 -0.50 4.78 -6.94
CA VAL A 3 -0.47 5.57 -5.70
C VAL A 3 -0.38 4.65 -4.49
N ARG A 4 0.76 4.66 -3.79
CA ARG A 4 1.02 3.78 -2.65
C ARG A 4 -0.12 3.95 -1.66
N ARG A 5 -0.99 2.94 -1.54
CA ARG A 5 -2.17 3.00 -0.65
C ARG A 5 -1.80 2.85 0.83
N GLY A 6 -0.51 2.61 1.12
CA GLY A 6 -0.01 2.14 2.40
C GLY A 6 -0.44 0.70 2.70
N HIS A 7 -0.01 0.17 3.85
CA HIS A 7 -0.55 -1.07 4.38
C HIS A 7 -1.98 -0.84 4.91
N VAL A 8 -2.99 -1.18 4.10
CA VAL A 8 -4.43 -1.13 4.45
C VAL A 8 -4.97 -2.50 4.90
N ALA A 9 -4.10 -3.49 5.09
CA ALA A 9 -4.52 -4.82 5.52
C ALA A 9 -5.19 -4.73 6.92
N PRO A 10 -6.34 -5.38 7.14
CA PRO A 10 -6.93 -5.51 8.48
C PRO A 10 -6.01 -6.41 9.31
N GLN A 11 -5.08 -5.79 10.02
CA GLN A 11 -4.18 -6.45 10.95
C GLN A 11 -4.90 -6.65 12.28
N ASN A 12 -4.63 -7.78 12.95
CA ASN A 12 -4.98 -7.98 14.36
C ASN A 12 -4.07 -7.15 15.29
N THR A 13 -4.02 -5.83 15.07
CA THR A 13 -3.28 -4.86 15.92
C THR A 13 -3.87 -4.75 17.32
N TYR A 14 -4.98 -5.44 17.60
CA TYR A 14 -5.60 -5.53 18.90
C TYR A 14 -4.60 -5.90 20.02
N LEU A 15 -3.88 -7.02 19.83
CA LEU A 15 -2.89 -7.50 20.79
C LEU A 15 -1.71 -6.55 20.91
N ASP A 16 -1.18 -6.07 19.79
CA ASP A 16 -0.08 -5.08 19.75
C ASP A 16 -0.47 -3.76 20.45
N THR A 17 -1.72 -3.31 20.30
CA THR A 17 -2.25 -2.11 20.96
C THR A 17 -2.33 -2.28 22.48
N ILE A 18 -2.77 -3.45 22.95
CA ILE A 18 -2.78 -3.79 24.39
C ILE A 18 -1.34 -3.85 24.90
N ILE A 19 -0.46 -4.59 24.22
CA ILE A 19 0.94 -4.78 24.61
C ILE A 19 1.62 -3.42 24.77
N ARG A 20 1.62 -2.57 23.73
CA ARG A 20 2.23 -1.23 23.80
C ARG A 20 1.63 -0.35 24.91
N LYS A 21 0.32 -0.45 25.16
CA LYS A 21 -0.37 0.34 26.21
C LYS A 21 0.02 -0.12 27.62
N PHE A 22 0.18 -1.43 27.83
CA PHE A 22 0.56 -1.99 29.14
C PHE A 22 2.07 -1.89 29.40
N GLU A 23 2.91 -2.03 28.37
CA GLU A 23 4.35 -1.74 28.42
C GLU A 23 4.60 -0.27 28.77
N GLY A 24 3.87 0.67 28.14
CA GLY A 24 3.93 2.10 28.47
C GLY A 24 3.46 2.45 29.89
N GLN A 25 2.78 1.53 30.58
CA GLN A 25 2.39 1.65 32.00
C GLN A 25 3.29 0.82 32.95
N SER A 26 4.36 0.19 32.43
CA SER A 26 5.24 -0.74 33.14
C SER A 26 4.51 -1.82 33.95
N ARG A 27 3.36 -2.28 33.43
CA ARG A 27 2.58 -3.38 33.99
C ARG A 27 3.23 -4.74 33.68
N LYS A 28 2.92 -5.75 34.49
CA LYS A 28 3.53 -7.09 34.41
C LYS A 28 2.39 -8.07 34.14
N PHE A 29 2.29 -8.59 32.93
CA PHE A 29 1.06 -9.26 32.49
C PHE A 29 1.32 -10.40 31.50
N LEU A 30 0.34 -11.29 31.43
CA LEU A 30 0.25 -12.35 30.43
C LEU A 30 -1.13 -12.33 29.75
N ILE A 31 -1.21 -12.97 28.59
CA ILE A 31 -2.45 -13.18 27.83
C ILE A 31 -2.64 -14.68 27.64
N ALA A 32 -3.84 -15.16 27.90
CA ALA A 32 -4.24 -16.55 27.71
C ALA A 32 -5.44 -16.67 26.77
N ASN A 33 -5.53 -17.76 26.01
CA ASN A 33 -6.64 -18.02 25.09
C ASN A 33 -7.80 -18.72 25.81
N ALA A 34 -8.96 -18.07 25.93
CA ALA A 34 -10.12 -18.61 26.63
C ALA A 34 -10.84 -19.75 25.86
N GLN A 35 -10.59 -19.87 24.56
CA GLN A 35 -11.23 -20.89 23.71
C GLN A 35 -10.49 -22.24 23.70
N MET A 36 -9.32 -22.33 24.32
CA MET A 36 -8.58 -23.59 24.49
C MET A 36 -8.94 -24.23 25.82
N GLU A 37 -9.11 -25.56 25.84
CA GLU A 37 -9.60 -26.34 27.01
C GLU A 37 -8.86 -26.02 28.32
N ASN A 38 -7.54 -25.82 28.27
CA ASN A 38 -6.70 -25.53 29.44
C ASN A 38 -6.41 -24.02 29.65
N CYS A 39 -7.10 -23.13 28.92
CA CYS A 39 -6.86 -21.69 28.89
C CYS A 39 -5.34 -21.33 28.81
N ALA A 40 -4.68 -21.82 27.76
CA ALA A 40 -3.22 -21.78 27.64
C ALA A 40 -2.67 -20.35 27.45
N ILE A 41 -1.52 -20.06 28.08
CA ILE A 41 -0.81 -18.80 27.97
C ILE A 41 -0.20 -18.66 26.56
N ILE A 42 -0.55 -17.57 25.86
CA ILE A 42 -0.12 -17.26 24.49
C ILE A 42 0.84 -16.07 24.40
N TYR A 43 1.01 -15.29 25.46
CA TYR A 43 1.99 -14.20 25.55
C TYR A 43 2.31 -13.89 27.02
N CYS A 44 3.56 -13.56 27.33
CA CYS A 44 3.96 -12.92 28.58
C CYS A 44 4.98 -11.82 28.30
N ASN A 45 4.84 -10.67 28.98
CA ASN A 45 5.75 -9.53 28.79
C ASN A 45 7.04 -9.71 29.61
N ASP A 46 8.09 -8.94 29.28
CA ASP A 46 9.39 -9.09 29.95
C ASP A 46 9.31 -8.74 31.44
N GLY A 47 8.45 -7.79 31.84
CA GLY A 47 8.21 -7.45 33.25
C GLY A 47 7.57 -8.59 34.09
N PHE A 48 6.88 -9.54 33.46
CA PHE A 48 6.44 -10.79 34.12
C PHE A 48 7.63 -11.76 34.29
N CYS A 49 8.45 -11.92 33.25
CA CYS A 49 9.66 -12.76 33.28
C CYS A 49 10.64 -12.28 34.38
N GLU A 50 10.85 -10.96 34.49
CA GLU A 50 11.67 -10.34 35.55
C GLU A 50 11.08 -10.55 36.96
N LEU A 51 9.75 -10.50 37.11
CA LEU A 51 9.09 -10.63 38.42
C LEU A 51 9.21 -12.04 39.00
N PHE A 52 9.11 -13.08 38.17
CA PHE A 52 9.09 -14.47 38.61
C PHE A 52 10.40 -15.24 38.33
N GLY A 53 11.29 -14.69 37.49
CA GLY A 53 12.56 -15.32 37.11
C GLY A 53 12.46 -16.43 36.06
N TYR A 54 11.27 -16.65 35.48
CA TYR A 54 11.05 -17.64 34.43
C TYR A 54 11.28 -17.03 33.04
N SER A 55 11.80 -17.85 32.12
CA SER A 55 11.91 -17.47 30.72
C SER A 55 10.56 -17.61 30.00
N ARG A 56 10.34 -16.82 28.94
CA ARG A 56 9.12 -16.89 28.11
C ARG A 56 8.82 -18.32 27.62
N VAL A 57 9.84 -19.11 27.30
CA VAL A 57 9.68 -20.50 26.83
C VAL A 57 9.11 -21.43 27.92
N GLU A 58 9.42 -21.20 29.20
CA GLU A 58 8.92 -22.02 30.32
C GLU A 58 7.46 -21.70 30.68
N VAL A 59 7.02 -20.47 30.38
CA VAL A 59 5.70 -19.90 30.74
C VAL A 59 4.66 -20.13 29.63
N MET A 60 5.07 -20.05 28.37
CA MET A 60 4.18 -20.24 27.21
C MET A 60 3.57 -21.66 27.20
N GLN A 61 2.34 -21.78 26.71
CA GLN A 61 1.55 -23.01 26.67
C GLN A 61 1.20 -23.64 28.04
N ARG A 62 1.63 -23.07 29.18
CA ARG A 62 1.14 -23.46 30.50
C ARG A 62 -0.31 -23.00 30.73
N PRO A 63 -1.08 -23.65 31.63
CA PRO A 63 -2.38 -23.15 32.07
C PRO A 63 -2.26 -21.77 32.74
N CYS A 64 -3.22 -20.88 32.49
CA CYS A 64 -3.25 -19.55 33.09
C CYS A 64 -3.67 -19.52 34.58
N THR A 65 -4.00 -20.66 35.18
CA THR A 65 -4.06 -20.82 36.65
C THR A 65 -2.69 -20.64 37.31
N CYS A 66 -1.60 -20.73 36.53
CA CYS A 66 -0.22 -20.55 36.98
C CYS A 66 0.20 -21.51 38.09
N ASP A 67 -0.21 -22.78 38.01
CA ASP A 67 0.11 -23.82 39.00
C ASP A 67 1.62 -23.95 39.29
N PHE A 68 2.46 -23.68 38.29
CA PHE A 68 3.93 -23.69 38.38
C PHE A 68 4.53 -22.57 39.25
N LEU A 69 3.74 -21.56 39.63
CA LEU A 69 4.11 -20.51 40.58
C LEU A 69 3.62 -20.82 42.01
N THR A 70 2.85 -21.89 42.20
CA THR A 70 2.31 -22.27 43.52
C THR A 70 3.31 -23.08 44.32
N GLY A 71 3.19 -23.03 45.65
CA GLY A 71 4.03 -23.79 46.57
C GLY A 71 3.30 -24.13 47.87
N PRO A 72 4.01 -24.65 48.89
CA PRO A 72 3.39 -25.26 50.06
C PRO A 72 2.50 -24.32 50.88
N ASN A 73 2.79 -23.02 50.87
CA ASN A 73 2.01 -22.02 51.62
C ASN A 73 0.95 -21.30 50.76
N THR A 74 0.75 -21.68 49.49
CA THR A 74 -0.26 -21.05 48.62
C THR A 74 -1.67 -21.52 49.02
N PRO A 75 -2.58 -20.60 49.42
CA PRO A 75 -3.90 -21.01 49.91
C PRO A 75 -4.80 -21.55 48.78
N ARG A 76 -5.27 -22.80 48.94
CA ARG A 76 -6.15 -23.48 47.96
C ARG A 76 -7.46 -22.72 47.67
N SER A 77 -7.97 -21.97 48.65
CA SER A 77 -9.16 -21.11 48.47
C SER A 77 -8.92 -19.97 47.48
N ALA A 78 -7.72 -19.41 47.41
CA ALA A 78 -7.37 -18.38 46.44
C ALA A 78 -7.20 -18.96 45.03
N MET A 79 -6.60 -20.15 44.91
CA MET A 79 -6.53 -20.88 43.64
C MET A 79 -7.92 -21.26 43.10
N SER A 80 -8.83 -21.68 43.98
CA SER A 80 -10.22 -21.97 43.61
C SER A 80 -10.96 -20.72 43.12
N ARG A 81 -10.72 -19.56 43.75
CA ARG A 81 -11.23 -18.27 43.28
C ARG A 81 -10.65 -17.85 41.92
N LEU A 82 -9.37 -18.09 41.68
CA LEU A 82 -8.73 -17.81 40.39
C LEU A 82 -9.33 -18.69 39.28
N ALA A 83 -9.50 -19.98 39.52
CA ALA A 83 -10.15 -20.90 38.59
C ALA A 83 -11.61 -20.49 38.31
N GLN A 84 -12.35 -20.06 39.34
CA GLN A 84 -13.72 -19.54 39.17
C GLN A 84 -13.76 -18.22 38.37
N ALA A 85 -12.78 -17.33 38.55
CA ALA A 85 -12.66 -16.11 37.76
C ALA A 85 -12.37 -16.39 36.28
N LEU A 86 -11.57 -17.42 35.98
CA LEU A 86 -11.28 -17.88 34.61
C LEU A 86 -12.46 -18.62 33.94
N LEU A 87 -13.49 -18.99 34.70
CA LEU A 87 -14.79 -19.44 34.17
C LEU A 87 -15.81 -18.29 34.09
N GLY A 88 -15.50 -17.14 34.69
CA GLY A 88 -16.37 -15.97 34.77
C GLY A 88 -16.28 -15.05 33.54
N THR A 89 -17.21 -14.11 33.45
CA THR A 89 -17.26 -13.09 32.39
C THR A 89 -17.06 -11.66 32.90
N GLU A 90 -16.61 -11.53 34.15
CA GLU A 90 -16.41 -10.27 34.89
C GLU A 90 -14.95 -10.11 35.34
N GLU A 91 -14.54 -8.87 35.60
CA GLU A 91 -13.22 -8.56 36.17
C GLU A 91 -13.13 -9.11 37.61
N CYS A 92 -12.07 -9.86 37.94
CA CYS A 92 -11.88 -10.38 39.29
C CYS A 92 -10.45 -10.19 39.79
N LYS A 93 -10.32 -9.68 41.02
CA LYS A 93 -9.04 -9.50 41.71
C LYS A 93 -8.87 -10.55 42.81
N VAL A 94 -7.74 -11.24 42.78
CA VAL A 94 -7.40 -12.33 43.71
C VAL A 94 -5.99 -12.11 44.26
N ASP A 95 -5.85 -12.13 45.60
CA ASP A 95 -4.56 -12.08 46.28
C ASP A 95 -4.04 -13.51 46.49
N ILE A 96 -2.86 -13.80 45.95
CA ILE A 96 -2.27 -15.14 45.91
C ILE A 96 -0.80 -15.06 46.37
N LEU A 97 -0.39 -15.99 47.22
CA LEU A 97 1.02 -16.19 47.55
C LEU A 97 1.67 -17.04 46.44
N TYR A 98 2.57 -16.43 45.68
CA TYR A 98 3.35 -17.10 44.63
C TYR A 98 4.83 -17.21 44.98
N TYR A 99 5.49 -18.14 44.32
CA TYR A 99 6.92 -18.41 44.42
C TYR A 99 7.63 -18.02 43.11
N ARG A 100 8.82 -17.44 43.25
CA ARG A 100 9.74 -17.19 42.13
C ARG A 100 10.61 -18.42 41.87
N LYS A 101 11.33 -18.41 40.74
CA LYS A 101 12.27 -19.47 40.34
C LYS A 101 13.44 -19.66 41.32
N ASP A 102 13.78 -18.64 42.11
CA ASP A 102 14.76 -18.70 43.21
C ASP A 102 14.18 -19.23 44.54
N ALA A 103 12.96 -19.75 44.51
CA ALA A 103 12.15 -20.20 45.65
C ALA A 103 11.76 -19.12 46.67
N SER A 104 12.01 -17.82 46.39
CA SER A 104 11.46 -16.74 47.22
C SER A 104 9.95 -16.59 47.03
N SER A 105 9.22 -16.41 48.13
CA SER A 105 7.75 -16.28 48.14
C SER A 105 7.31 -14.83 48.37
N PHE A 106 6.32 -14.35 47.63
CA PHE A 106 5.75 -13.01 47.81
C PHE A 106 4.24 -13.00 47.53
N ARG A 107 3.51 -12.03 48.11
CA ARG A 107 2.07 -11.84 47.84
C ARG A 107 1.89 -11.03 46.56
N CYS A 108 1.14 -11.59 45.62
CA CYS A 108 0.83 -10.97 44.36
C CYS A 108 -0.69 -10.79 44.23
N LEU A 109 -1.11 -9.57 43.91
CA LEU A 109 -2.46 -9.29 43.47
C LEU A 109 -2.55 -9.62 41.97
N VAL A 110 -3.36 -10.62 41.65
CA VAL A 110 -3.71 -11.01 40.28
C VAL A 110 -5.02 -10.33 39.90
N ASP A 111 -4.99 -9.55 38.83
CA ASP A 111 -6.16 -8.89 38.25
C ASP A 111 -6.52 -9.61 36.93
N VAL A 112 -7.62 -10.36 36.96
CA VAL A 112 -8.10 -11.19 35.85
C VAL A 112 -9.14 -10.42 35.06
N VAL A 113 -8.84 -10.15 33.80
CA VAL A 113 -9.65 -9.31 32.92
C VAL A 113 -10.08 -10.11 31.66
N PRO A 114 -11.36 -10.49 31.52
CA PRO A 114 -11.87 -11.18 30.34
C PRO A 114 -12.04 -10.23 29.14
N VAL A 115 -11.52 -10.62 27.99
CA VAL A 115 -11.68 -9.94 26.70
C VAL A 115 -12.82 -10.58 25.92
N LYS A 116 -13.77 -9.78 25.45
CA LYS A 116 -14.95 -10.23 24.68
C LYS A 116 -14.86 -9.87 23.18
N ASN A 117 -15.49 -10.71 22.35
CA ASN A 117 -15.72 -10.48 20.92
C ASN A 117 -17.01 -9.67 20.68
N GLU A 118 -17.33 -9.34 19.41
CA GLU A 118 -18.58 -8.66 19.03
C GLU A 118 -19.84 -9.41 19.52
N ASP A 119 -19.79 -10.74 19.54
CA ASP A 119 -20.88 -11.62 19.99
C ASP A 119 -20.99 -11.74 21.53
N GLY A 120 -20.23 -10.94 22.29
CA GLY A 120 -20.16 -10.99 23.75
C GLY A 120 -19.39 -12.18 24.35
N ALA A 121 -19.00 -13.16 23.53
CA ALA A 121 -18.22 -14.32 23.95
C ALA A 121 -16.81 -13.93 24.41
N VAL A 122 -16.33 -14.51 25.53
CA VAL A 122 -14.96 -14.33 26.01
C VAL A 122 -14.00 -15.12 25.11
N ILE A 123 -12.96 -14.45 24.61
CA ILE A 123 -11.97 -15.04 23.70
C ILE A 123 -10.58 -15.16 24.33
N MET A 124 -10.22 -14.26 25.25
CA MET A 124 -8.92 -14.23 25.92
C MET A 124 -9.06 -13.70 27.34
N PHE A 125 -8.10 -14.04 28.20
CA PHE A 125 -7.91 -13.43 29.51
C PHE A 125 -6.60 -12.66 29.54
N ILE A 126 -6.63 -11.45 30.08
CA ILE A 126 -5.44 -10.67 30.45
C ILE A 126 -5.28 -10.78 31.96
N LEU A 127 -4.14 -11.30 32.42
CA LEU A 127 -3.83 -11.39 33.84
C LEU A 127 -2.70 -10.39 34.15
N ASN A 128 -2.97 -9.38 34.97
CA ASN A 128 -1.98 -8.41 35.44
C ASN A 128 -1.53 -8.78 36.87
N PHE A 129 -0.22 -8.74 37.12
CA PHE A 129 0.44 -9.21 38.35
C PHE A 129 1.12 -8.04 39.05
N GLU A 130 0.62 -7.68 40.23
CA GLU A 130 1.20 -6.60 41.03
C GLU A 130 1.70 -7.15 42.37
N ASP A 131 2.95 -6.82 42.71
CA ASP A 131 3.56 -7.19 43.99
C ASP A 131 2.95 -6.31 45.09
N LEU A 132 2.30 -6.94 46.08
CA LEU A 132 1.54 -6.22 47.09
C LEU A 132 2.45 -5.35 47.99
N ALA A 133 3.70 -5.77 48.23
CA ALA A 133 4.64 -4.95 48.99
C ALA A 133 5.02 -3.68 48.20
N GLN A 134 5.18 -3.80 46.88
CA GLN A 134 5.41 -2.65 46.00
C GLN A 134 4.18 -1.73 45.93
N LEU A 135 2.96 -2.28 45.95
CA LEU A 135 1.72 -1.52 45.98
C LEU A 135 1.54 -0.71 47.26
N LEU A 136 1.74 -1.33 48.43
CA LEU A 136 1.64 -0.64 49.71
C LEU A 136 2.65 0.52 49.80
N ALA A 137 3.92 0.28 49.47
CA ALA A 137 4.97 1.30 49.44
C ALA A 137 4.74 2.42 48.38
N LYS A 138 3.93 2.17 47.35
CA LYS A 138 3.51 3.15 46.33
C LYS A 138 2.28 3.95 46.80
N SER A 139 1.42 3.36 47.62
CA SER A 139 0.27 4.03 48.25
C SER A 139 0.71 4.98 49.36
N GLU A 140 1.64 4.56 50.22
CA GLU A 140 2.23 5.40 51.28
C GLU A 140 2.92 6.63 50.70
N ARG A 141 3.74 6.46 49.64
CA ARG A 141 4.38 7.58 48.93
C ARG A 141 3.38 8.57 48.32
N ARG A 142 2.22 8.11 47.82
CA ARG A 142 1.15 8.99 47.35
C ARG A 142 0.46 9.74 48.49
N SER A 143 0.19 9.07 49.62
CA SER A 143 -0.38 9.74 50.79
C SER A 143 0.57 10.78 51.40
N LEU A 144 1.88 10.48 51.49
CA LEU A 144 2.90 11.41 51.99
C LEU A 144 3.07 12.63 51.07
N SER A 145 3.09 12.45 49.75
CA SER A 145 3.19 13.58 48.81
C SER A 145 1.91 14.44 48.79
N GLN A 146 0.74 13.85 49.01
CA GLN A 146 -0.52 14.58 49.14
C GLN A 146 -0.63 15.30 50.51
N CYS A 147 0.00 14.77 51.57
CA CYS A 147 0.10 15.41 52.89
C CYS A 147 1.13 16.55 52.92
N LEU A 148 2.29 16.40 52.26
CA LEU A 148 3.31 17.44 52.14
C LEU A 148 2.78 18.68 51.39
N LEU A 149 1.92 18.50 50.38
CA LEU A 149 1.23 19.61 49.70
C LEU A 149 0.23 20.36 50.59
N SER A 150 -0.22 19.78 51.71
CA SER A 150 -1.07 20.46 52.70
C SER A 150 -0.27 21.17 53.80
N GLN A 151 1.00 20.83 53.99
CA GLN A 151 1.89 21.47 54.99
C GLN A 151 2.70 22.65 54.43
N SER A 152 2.85 22.77 53.11
CA SER A 152 3.65 23.82 52.46
C SER A 152 2.97 25.20 52.33
N PHE A 153 1.95 25.50 53.15
CA PHE A 153 1.19 26.76 53.10
C PHE A 153 1.45 27.70 54.29
N LEU A 154 2.47 27.43 55.12
CA LEU A 154 2.87 28.25 56.28
C LEU A 154 4.41 28.42 56.36
N GLY A 155 4.88 29.68 56.24
CA GLY A 155 6.30 30.11 56.24
C GLY A 155 6.86 30.33 54.82
N SER A 156 7.04 31.55 54.27
CA SER A 156 7.91 32.69 54.68
C SER A 156 9.35 32.28 55.02
N GLU A 157 10.42 32.90 54.51
CA GLU A 157 10.55 34.01 53.54
C GLU A 157 12.04 34.15 53.11
N GLY A 158 12.36 34.85 52.01
CA GLY A 158 13.61 35.64 51.93
C GLY A 158 14.82 35.18 51.09
N SER A 159 14.97 35.84 49.93
CA SER A 159 16.22 36.44 49.39
C SER A 159 17.19 35.68 48.45
N HIS A 160 17.75 36.44 47.51
CA HIS A 160 18.64 36.07 46.39
C HIS A 160 20.09 36.57 46.59
N GLY A 161 21.10 36.01 45.88
CA GLY A 161 22.39 36.71 45.69
C GLY A 161 23.57 35.97 45.01
N ARG A 162 23.68 36.10 43.67
CA ARG A 162 24.82 35.92 42.71
C ARG A 162 26.26 35.51 43.16
N PRO A 163 27.02 34.78 42.30
CA PRO A 163 28.49 34.57 42.40
C PRO A 163 29.35 35.07 41.20
N GLY A 164 30.68 35.04 41.39
CA GLY A 164 31.78 35.15 40.39
C GLY A 164 33.16 35.12 41.11
N ALA A 165 34.34 34.86 40.51
CA ALA A 165 34.75 34.40 39.17
C ALA A 165 36.25 33.93 39.16
N GLN A 166 36.71 33.30 38.06
CA GLN A 166 38.12 33.18 37.54
C GLN A 166 39.23 32.35 38.27
N GLY A 167 40.14 31.74 37.47
CA GLY A 167 41.57 31.52 37.82
C GLY A 167 42.20 30.12 37.59
N PRO A 168 43.29 29.92 36.79
CA PRO A 168 43.77 28.57 36.37
C PRO A 168 45.27 28.21 36.66
N GLY A 169 45.69 26.92 36.51
CA GLY A 169 47.11 26.55 36.30
C GLY A 169 47.70 25.16 36.75
N THR A 170 47.42 24.08 36.00
CA THR A 170 48.34 22.98 35.50
C THR A 170 49.51 22.32 36.28
N GLY A 171 49.58 20.96 36.31
CA GLY A 171 50.86 20.18 36.30
C GLY A 171 50.91 18.67 36.70
N ARG A 172 51.16 17.74 35.73
CA ARG A 172 51.73 16.32 35.81
C ARG A 172 51.05 15.23 36.71
N VAL A 173 51.21 13.89 36.54
CA VAL A 173 51.23 12.91 35.40
C VAL A 173 51.14 11.43 35.91
N LYS A 174 50.25 10.58 35.32
CA LYS A 174 50.14 9.06 35.36
C LYS A 174 50.05 8.33 36.74
N TYR A 175 49.33 7.20 36.92
CA TYR A 175 48.90 6.09 36.03
C TYR A 175 47.41 5.67 36.16
N ARG A 176 46.94 4.79 35.25
CA ARG A 176 45.55 4.24 35.11
C ARG A 176 45.12 3.40 36.33
N THR A 177 43.84 3.29 36.70
CA THR A 177 42.65 2.77 35.95
C THR A 177 41.33 3.26 36.63
N ILE A 178 40.07 3.02 36.19
CA ILE A 178 39.46 2.22 35.10
C ILE A 178 38.15 2.89 34.57
N SER A 179 37.45 2.25 33.60
CA SER A 179 36.11 2.54 33.01
C SER A 179 35.36 3.86 33.29
N GLN A 180 35.13 4.64 32.23
CA GLN A 180 34.28 5.83 32.20
C GLN A 180 32.79 5.50 31.97
N ILE A 181 31.89 6.25 32.62
CA ILE A 181 30.51 6.48 32.20
C ILE A 181 30.40 7.96 31.80
N PRO A 182 30.01 8.31 30.57
CA PRO A 182 29.63 9.67 30.23
C PRO A 182 28.12 9.88 30.45
N GLN A 183 27.76 10.72 31.41
CA GLN A 183 26.45 11.38 31.38
C GLN A 183 26.41 12.33 30.18
N PHE A 184 25.33 12.28 29.40
CA PHE A 184 24.97 13.39 28.52
C PHE A 184 23.63 13.97 28.96
N THR A 185 23.71 15.19 29.48
CA THR A 185 22.57 16.10 29.62
C THR A 185 22.05 16.49 28.23
N LEU A 186 20.73 16.58 28.09
CA LEU A 186 20.11 17.35 27.01
C LEU A 186 18.97 18.21 27.56
N ASN A 187 18.85 19.40 26.98
CA ASN A 187 18.12 20.51 27.55
C ASN A 187 16.61 20.39 27.38
N PHE A 188 15.87 20.98 28.32
CA PHE A 188 14.45 21.27 28.17
C PHE A 188 14.22 22.18 26.96
N VAL A 189 13.21 21.85 26.16
CA VAL A 189 12.42 22.84 25.43
C VAL A 189 10.99 22.72 25.90
N GLU A 190 10.54 23.81 26.49
CA GLU A 190 9.23 24.05 27.08
C GLU A 190 8.15 24.17 25.99
N PHE A 191 6.96 23.60 26.21
CA PHE A 191 5.76 24.12 25.55
C PHE A 191 4.51 23.98 26.41
N ASN A 192 3.86 25.13 26.59
CA ASN A 192 2.72 25.37 27.46
C ASN A 192 1.45 24.59 27.08
N LEU A 193 0.61 24.32 28.08
CA LEU A 193 -0.78 23.94 27.89
C LEU A 193 -1.71 24.71 28.84
N GLU A 194 -1.97 25.97 28.51
CA GLU A 194 -3.22 26.63 28.91
C GLU A 194 -4.38 26.11 28.04
N LYS A 195 -5.67 26.08 28.39
CA LYS A 195 -6.45 26.16 29.64
C LYS A 195 -7.87 26.54 29.17
N HIS A 196 -8.90 25.75 29.44
CA HIS A 196 -10.31 26.18 29.52
C HIS A 196 -11.07 25.01 30.20
N ARG A 197 -11.46 25.13 31.49
CA ARG A 197 -12.77 25.63 32.00
C ARG A 197 -13.95 24.71 31.63
N SER A 198 -14.88 24.35 32.53
CA SER A 198 -15.10 24.77 33.94
C SER A 198 -16.18 23.92 34.63
N GLY A 199 -16.23 23.95 35.98
CA GLY A 199 -17.31 23.38 36.81
C GLY A 199 -16.78 22.37 37.84
N SER A 200 -17.05 22.46 39.14
CA SER A 200 -17.88 23.42 39.90
C SER A 200 -17.25 23.73 41.27
N THR A 201 -17.69 24.83 41.89
CA THR A 201 -17.30 25.25 43.24
C THR A 201 -18.18 24.59 44.30
N THR A 202 -17.58 24.03 45.35
CA THR A 202 -18.24 23.78 46.63
C THR A 202 -17.34 24.23 47.77
N GLU A 203 -17.92 24.93 48.73
CA GLU A 203 -17.24 25.63 49.81
C GLU A 203 -16.66 24.68 50.87
N ILE A 204 -15.77 25.23 51.71
CA ILE A 204 -15.19 24.54 52.85
C ILE A 204 -16.11 24.78 54.06
N GLU A 205 -16.83 23.76 54.51
CA GLU A 205 -17.41 23.74 55.87
C GLU A 205 -16.49 22.96 56.83
N ILE A 206 -16.23 23.58 57.98
CA ILE A 206 -15.43 23.01 59.07
C ILE A 206 -16.40 22.42 60.10
N ILE A 207 -16.47 21.09 60.20
CA ILE A 207 -17.16 20.39 61.29
C ILE A 207 -16.25 19.34 61.93
N ALA A 208 -16.26 19.32 63.26
CA ALA A 208 -15.39 18.51 64.12
C ALA A 208 -15.77 17.01 64.13
N PRO A 209 -14.88 16.11 64.62
CA PRO A 209 -14.95 14.69 64.27
C PRO A 209 -15.81 13.86 65.24
N HIS A 210 -16.77 13.08 64.74
CA HIS A 210 -17.26 11.88 65.45
C HIS A 210 -17.97 10.86 64.54
N LYS A 211 -17.21 9.83 64.10
CA LYS A 211 -17.57 8.38 64.05
C LYS A 211 -16.62 7.63 63.11
N VAL A 212 -15.96 6.60 63.64
CA VAL A 212 -14.74 5.98 63.08
C VAL A 212 -15.04 4.70 62.24
N VAL A 213 -16.28 4.53 61.76
CA VAL A 213 -16.73 3.23 61.20
C VAL A 213 -17.06 3.24 59.69
N GLU A 214 -17.40 4.38 59.08
CA GLU A 214 -17.72 4.43 57.62
C GLU A 214 -16.51 4.70 56.72
N ARG A 215 -15.33 5.01 57.30
CA ARG A 215 -14.16 5.44 56.52
C ARG A 215 -13.42 4.29 55.81
N THR A 216 -13.71 3.04 56.14
CA THR A 216 -13.07 1.85 55.55
C THR A 216 -13.74 1.39 54.24
N GLN A 217 -15.05 1.58 54.06
CA GLN A 217 -15.77 1.25 52.82
C GLN A 217 -15.51 2.27 51.70
N ASN A 218 -15.63 3.57 51.99
CA ASN A 218 -15.49 4.60 50.94
C ASN A 218 -14.04 4.72 50.39
N VAL A 219 -13.05 4.26 51.15
CA VAL A 219 -11.65 4.15 50.68
C VAL A 219 -11.45 2.89 49.82
N THR A 220 -12.13 1.77 50.13
CA THR A 220 -12.06 0.58 49.27
C THR A 220 -12.70 0.85 47.91
N GLU A 221 -13.87 1.49 47.84
CA GLU A 221 -14.52 1.83 46.55
C GLU A 221 -13.65 2.72 45.65
N LYS A 222 -13.12 3.84 46.18
CA LYS A 222 -12.27 4.74 45.40
C LYS A 222 -10.93 4.11 45.00
N VAL A 223 -10.41 3.17 45.78
CA VAL A 223 -9.21 2.39 45.41
C VAL A 223 -9.55 1.35 44.34
N THR A 224 -10.70 0.66 44.42
CA THR A 224 -11.16 -0.25 43.35
C THR A 224 -11.40 0.46 42.03
N GLN A 225 -11.89 1.70 42.05
CA GLN A 225 -12.12 2.50 40.84
C GLN A 225 -10.81 2.96 40.15
N VAL A 226 -9.70 3.03 40.89
CA VAL A 226 -8.35 3.32 40.35
C VAL A 226 -7.61 2.03 39.94
N LEU A 227 -8.02 0.88 40.47
CA LEU A 227 -7.44 -0.44 40.17
C LEU A 227 -8.19 -1.21 39.07
N SER A 228 -9.47 -0.93 38.81
CA SER A 228 -10.24 -1.59 37.75
C SER A 228 -9.79 -1.12 36.37
N LEU A 229 -9.76 -2.05 35.43
CA LEU A 229 -9.42 -1.77 34.04
C LEU A 229 -10.68 -1.25 33.32
N GLY A 230 -11.12 -0.05 33.71
CA GLY A 230 -12.43 0.52 33.40
C GLY A 230 -12.87 0.37 31.94
N ALA A 231 -14.18 0.21 31.71
CA ALA A 231 -14.77 -0.30 30.47
C ALA A 231 -14.31 0.36 29.15
N ASP A 232 -13.85 1.63 29.18
CA ASP A 232 -13.28 2.32 28.01
C ASP A 232 -11.84 1.86 27.63
N VAL A 233 -11.21 0.98 28.41
CA VAL A 233 -9.78 0.64 28.31
C VAL A 233 -9.52 -0.61 27.47
N LEU A 234 -10.47 -1.54 27.42
CA LEU A 234 -10.44 -2.78 26.64
C LEU A 234 -11.16 -2.57 25.31
N PRO A 235 -10.47 -2.56 24.17
CA PRO A 235 -11.18 -2.74 22.91
C PRO A 235 -11.76 -4.16 22.86
N GLU A 236 -12.82 -4.37 22.08
CA GLU A 236 -13.27 -5.70 21.70
C GLU A 236 -12.33 -6.27 20.64
N TYR A 237 -12.16 -7.60 20.60
CA TYR A 237 -11.34 -8.26 19.59
C TYR A 237 -12.02 -8.19 18.22
N LYS A 238 -11.54 -7.31 17.34
CA LYS A 238 -12.17 -7.06 16.04
C LYS A 238 -11.13 -7.05 14.92
N LEU A 239 -11.41 -7.75 13.83
CA LEU A 239 -10.76 -7.58 12.52
C LEU A 239 -11.20 -6.25 11.88
N GLN A 240 -10.99 -5.15 12.60
CA GLN A 240 -11.44 -3.83 12.19
C GLN A 240 -10.51 -3.26 11.13
N ALA A 241 -11.08 -2.91 9.97
CA ALA A 241 -10.48 -1.91 9.11
C ALA A 241 -10.17 -0.65 9.98
N PRO A 242 -8.97 -0.05 9.84
CA PRO A 242 -8.47 0.95 10.79
C PRO A 242 -9.50 2.07 10.99
N ARG A 243 -9.96 2.27 12.25
CA ARG A 243 -11.09 3.16 12.56
C ARG A 243 -10.86 4.56 11.98
N ILE A 244 -11.61 4.89 10.94
CA ILE A 244 -11.57 6.19 10.28
C ILE A 244 -12.42 7.15 11.09
N HIS A 245 -11.83 8.28 11.51
CA HIS A 245 -12.56 9.31 12.25
C HIS A 245 -13.67 9.89 11.39
N ARG A 246 -14.86 10.12 11.97
CA ARG A 246 -16.00 10.73 11.25
C ARG A 246 -15.57 12.05 10.60
N GLY A 247 -15.74 12.15 9.29
CA GLY A 247 -15.34 13.33 8.51
C GLY A 247 -13.84 13.41 8.17
N THR A 248 -13.17 12.28 7.94
CA THR A 248 -11.88 12.25 7.21
C THR A 248 -12.03 11.49 5.88
N LEU A 249 -11.33 11.96 4.85
CA LEU A 249 -11.43 11.48 3.47
C LEU A 249 -10.16 10.68 3.11
N LEU A 250 -10.32 9.52 2.48
CA LEU A 250 -9.16 8.71 2.08
C LEU A 250 -8.49 9.29 0.83
N HIS A 251 -7.16 9.38 0.81
CA HIS A 251 -6.39 9.89 -0.34
C HIS A 251 -6.58 9.08 -1.64
N TYR A 252 -6.93 7.79 -1.53
CA TYR A 252 -7.24 6.91 -2.66
C TYR A 252 -8.75 6.79 -2.96
N SER A 253 -9.60 7.59 -2.30
CA SER A 253 -11.05 7.60 -2.57
C SER A 253 -11.34 8.03 -4.01
N PRO A 254 -12.31 7.41 -4.71
CA PRO A 254 -12.69 7.83 -6.07
C PRO A 254 -13.17 9.28 -6.10
N PHE A 255 -13.87 9.75 -5.06
CA PHE A 255 -14.24 11.17 -4.92
C PHE A 255 -13.02 12.09 -4.88
N LYS A 256 -11.97 11.72 -4.12
CA LYS A 256 -10.73 12.51 -4.06
C LYS A 256 -9.99 12.50 -5.39
N ALA A 257 -10.02 11.39 -6.13
CA ALA A 257 -9.44 11.31 -7.46
C ALA A 257 -10.13 12.24 -8.46
N VAL A 258 -11.48 12.27 -8.49
CA VAL A 258 -12.26 13.20 -9.34
C VAL A 258 -12.02 14.65 -8.92
N TRP A 259 -12.02 14.95 -7.62
CA TRP A 259 -11.70 16.28 -7.10
C TRP A 259 -10.28 16.73 -7.50
N ASP A 260 -9.30 15.82 -7.48
CA ASP A 260 -7.93 16.12 -7.90
C ASP A 260 -7.81 16.49 -9.39
N TRP A 261 -8.64 15.90 -10.26
CA TRP A 261 -8.76 16.28 -11.67
C TRP A 261 -9.47 17.62 -11.85
N LEU A 262 -10.54 17.90 -11.09
CA LEU A 262 -11.22 19.19 -11.12
C LEU A 262 -10.26 20.32 -10.72
N ILE A 263 -9.51 20.15 -9.63
CA ILE A 263 -8.49 21.12 -9.20
C ILE A 263 -7.38 21.26 -10.25
N LEU A 264 -6.95 20.20 -10.93
CA LEU A 264 -5.98 20.31 -12.03
C LEU A 264 -6.50 21.20 -13.17
N LEU A 265 -7.75 21.03 -13.58
CA LEU A 265 -8.38 21.86 -14.60
C LEU A 265 -8.44 23.34 -14.17
N LEU A 266 -8.83 23.62 -12.92
CA LEU A 266 -8.84 24.98 -12.37
C LEU A 266 -7.43 25.59 -12.28
N VAL A 267 -6.41 24.79 -11.99
CA VAL A 267 -5.00 25.26 -12.01
C VAL A 267 -4.57 25.63 -13.43
N ILE A 268 -4.91 24.82 -14.45
CA ILE A 268 -4.62 25.13 -15.86
C ILE A 268 -5.35 26.42 -16.29
N TYR A 269 -6.62 26.60 -15.91
CA TYR A 269 -7.35 27.86 -16.11
C TYR A 269 -6.58 29.05 -15.51
N THR A 270 -6.18 28.99 -14.23
CA THR A 270 -5.42 30.09 -13.61
C THR A 270 -4.09 30.36 -14.31
N ALA A 271 -3.38 29.32 -14.76
CA ALA A 271 -2.08 29.46 -15.43
C ALA A 271 -2.16 30.16 -16.80
N ILE A 272 -3.33 30.19 -17.44
CA ILE A 272 -3.59 30.86 -18.72
C ILE A 272 -4.22 32.24 -18.46
N PHE A 273 -5.25 32.32 -17.62
CA PHE A 273 -5.99 33.57 -17.44
C PHE A 273 -5.25 34.60 -16.59
N THR A 274 -4.43 34.23 -15.61
CA THR A 274 -3.77 35.23 -14.76
C THR A 274 -2.68 36.02 -15.50
N PRO A 275 -1.76 35.43 -16.29
CA PRO A 275 -0.78 36.21 -17.06
C PRO A 275 -1.44 37.03 -18.16
N TYR A 276 -2.45 36.47 -18.84
CA TYR A 276 -3.25 37.19 -19.83
C TYR A 276 -3.91 38.44 -19.23
N SER A 277 -4.61 38.31 -18.09
CA SER A 277 -5.24 39.44 -17.42
C SER A 277 -4.23 40.49 -16.94
N ALA A 278 -3.07 40.06 -16.44
CA ALA A 278 -2.03 40.96 -15.95
C ALA A 278 -1.34 41.75 -17.07
N ALA A 279 -1.15 41.16 -18.25
CA ALA A 279 -0.50 41.82 -19.38
C ALA A 279 -1.49 42.63 -20.25
N PHE A 280 -2.63 42.04 -20.63
CA PHE A 280 -3.54 42.61 -21.63
C PHE A 280 -4.75 43.35 -21.05
N LEU A 281 -5.24 43.00 -19.85
CA LEU A 281 -6.48 43.59 -19.28
C LEU A 281 -6.22 44.67 -18.21
N LEU A 282 -4.99 44.81 -17.73
CA LEU A 282 -4.55 45.93 -16.89
C LEU A 282 -4.04 47.14 -17.71
N SER A 283 -3.80 46.97 -19.01
CA SER A 283 -3.18 48.00 -19.87
C SER A 283 -4.17 48.83 -20.70
N ASP A 284 -5.38 48.34 -20.96
CA ASP A 284 -6.45 49.15 -21.56
C ASP A 284 -7.17 49.97 -20.47
N GLN A 285 -7.05 51.30 -20.56
CA GLN A 285 -7.70 52.29 -19.67
C GLN A 285 -9.22 52.40 -19.92
N ASP A 286 -9.96 51.29 -19.79
CA ASP A 286 -11.43 51.32 -19.70
C ASP A 286 -11.88 51.78 -18.28
N GLU A 287 -11.34 52.90 -17.82
CA GLU A 287 -11.76 53.56 -16.57
C GLU A 287 -13.11 54.27 -16.73
N SER A 288 -13.47 54.68 -17.95
CA SER A 288 -14.63 55.54 -18.23
C SER A 288 -16.00 54.84 -18.21
N GLN A 289 -16.07 53.51 -18.13
CA GLN A 289 -17.34 52.75 -18.02
C GLN A 289 -17.46 51.83 -16.80
N ARG A 290 -16.40 51.67 -15.98
CA ARG A 290 -16.45 50.76 -14.81
C ARG A 290 -17.13 51.36 -13.57
N MET A 291 -17.49 52.65 -13.60
CA MET A 291 -17.89 53.38 -12.40
C MET A 291 -19.37 53.20 -11.98
N ASP A 292 -20.24 52.70 -12.87
CA ASP A 292 -21.70 52.59 -12.65
C ASP A 292 -22.25 51.16 -12.44
N CYS A 293 -21.41 50.11 -12.53
CA CYS A 293 -21.90 48.73 -12.46
C CYS A 293 -21.09 47.88 -11.47
N GLY A 294 -21.77 47.31 -10.47
CA GLY A 294 -21.15 46.56 -9.38
C GLY A 294 -20.48 45.24 -9.79
N TYR A 295 -19.93 44.55 -8.79
CA TYR A 295 -19.12 43.32 -8.90
C TYR A 295 -19.73 42.17 -9.74
N THR A 296 -21.02 42.23 -10.07
CA THR A 296 -21.77 41.24 -10.84
C THR A 296 -21.76 41.46 -12.35
N CYS A 297 -21.31 42.62 -12.85
CA CYS A 297 -21.53 43.01 -14.25
C CYS A 297 -20.53 42.45 -15.27
N SER A 298 -19.41 41.83 -14.85
CA SER A 298 -18.44 41.20 -15.75
C SER A 298 -18.34 39.68 -15.52
N PRO A 299 -18.68 38.83 -16.50
CA PRO A 299 -18.73 37.38 -16.28
C PRO A 299 -17.36 36.77 -15.94
N LEU A 300 -16.25 37.38 -16.40
CA LEU A 300 -14.89 36.92 -16.11
C LEU A 300 -14.54 36.99 -14.61
N THR A 301 -14.90 38.09 -13.93
CA THR A 301 -14.58 38.28 -12.51
C THR A 301 -15.41 37.37 -11.60
N VAL A 302 -16.65 37.06 -12.01
CA VAL A 302 -17.51 36.06 -11.34
C VAL A 302 -16.89 34.66 -11.45
N VAL A 303 -16.35 34.28 -12.61
CA VAL A 303 -15.63 33.00 -12.78
C VAL A 303 -14.38 32.96 -11.90
N ASP A 304 -13.56 34.01 -11.90
CA ASP A 304 -12.34 34.07 -11.06
C ASP A 304 -12.68 33.97 -9.55
N LEU A 305 -13.78 34.58 -9.10
CA LEU A 305 -14.25 34.46 -7.73
C LEU A 305 -14.69 33.01 -7.39
N ILE A 306 -15.40 32.34 -8.30
CA ILE A 306 -15.78 30.92 -8.14
C ILE A 306 -14.52 30.04 -8.05
N VAL A 307 -13.53 30.30 -8.90
CA VAL A 307 -12.25 29.58 -8.90
C VAL A 307 -11.51 29.76 -7.57
N ASP A 308 -11.45 30.99 -7.05
CA ASP A 308 -10.83 31.29 -5.75
C ASP A 308 -11.55 30.56 -4.59
N ILE A 309 -12.89 30.56 -4.57
CA ILE A 309 -13.70 29.81 -3.60
C ILE A 309 -13.38 28.31 -3.65
N MET A 310 -13.26 27.73 -4.86
CA MET A 310 -12.92 26.31 -5.03
C MET A 310 -11.52 25.96 -4.48
N PHE A 311 -10.55 26.86 -4.56
CA PHE A 311 -9.23 26.67 -3.93
C PHE A 311 -9.27 26.78 -2.39
N VAL A 312 -10.14 27.63 -1.84
CA VAL A 312 -10.39 27.66 -0.38
C VAL A 312 -11.03 26.35 0.10
N VAL A 313 -11.99 25.81 -0.65
CA VAL A 313 -12.59 24.49 -0.37
C VAL A 313 -11.55 23.36 -0.46
N ASP A 314 -10.62 23.41 -1.42
CA ASP A 314 -9.52 22.43 -1.52
C ASP A 314 -8.63 22.43 -0.27
N ILE A 315 -8.32 23.59 0.31
CA ILE A 315 -7.57 23.69 1.58
C ILE A 315 -8.31 22.97 2.71
N VAL A 316 -9.62 23.20 2.85
CA VAL A 316 -10.46 22.53 3.86
C VAL A 316 -10.51 21.02 3.66
N ILE A 317 -10.60 20.55 2.41
CA ILE A 317 -10.56 19.13 2.07
C ILE A 317 -9.18 18.53 2.43
N ASN A 318 -8.08 19.21 2.11
CA ASN A 318 -6.72 18.74 2.41
C ASN A 318 -6.46 18.60 3.92
N PHE A 319 -7.04 19.45 4.77
CA PHE A 319 -7.03 19.28 6.24
C PHE A 319 -7.76 18.02 6.74
N ARG A 320 -8.64 17.42 5.91
CA ARG A 320 -9.39 16.19 6.23
C ARG A 320 -8.92 14.96 5.46
N THR A 321 -8.01 15.10 4.50
CA THR A 321 -7.50 13.95 3.72
C THR A 321 -6.43 13.18 4.47
N THR A 322 -6.49 11.85 4.45
CA THR A 322 -5.42 11.00 4.98
C THR A 322 -4.14 11.15 4.18
N TYR A 323 -2.98 10.87 4.80
CA TYR A 323 -1.70 10.78 4.11
C TYR A 323 -0.98 9.48 4.50
N VAL A 324 -0.01 9.09 3.68
CA VAL A 324 0.86 7.92 3.95
C VAL A 324 2.15 8.42 4.60
N ASN A 325 2.50 7.85 5.75
CA ASN A 325 3.72 8.21 6.47
C ASN A 325 4.95 7.55 5.85
N THR A 326 6.17 7.93 6.28
CA THR A 326 7.43 7.29 5.86
C THR A 326 7.49 5.78 6.09
N ASN A 327 6.68 5.29 7.04
CA ASN A 327 6.59 3.87 7.39
C ASN A 327 5.53 3.12 6.53
N ASP A 328 5.07 3.72 5.42
CA ASP A 328 3.99 3.23 4.55
C ASP A 328 2.64 2.95 5.30
N GLU A 329 2.44 3.56 6.48
CA GLU A 329 1.20 3.52 7.27
C GLU A 329 0.25 4.67 6.89
N VAL A 330 -1.07 4.42 6.87
CA VAL A 330 -2.09 5.44 6.57
C VAL A 330 -2.50 6.17 7.85
N VAL A 331 -2.22 7.47 7.93
CA VAL A 331 -2.57 8.32 9.09
C VAL A 331 -3.95 8.95 8.91
N SER A 332 -4.88 8.64 9.82
CA SER A 332 -6.27 9.12 9.81
C SER A 332 -6.63 10.17 10.86
N HIS A 333 -5.75 10.44 11.84
CA HIS A 333 -6.05 11.37 12.94
C HIS A 333 -5.97 12.85 12.48
N PRO A 334 -7.04 13.66 12.65
CA PRO A 334 -7.11 15.01 12.09
C PRO A 334 -6.05 15.97 12.66
N ARG A 335 -5.68 15.86 13.95
CA ARG A 335 -4.57 16.65 14.52
C ARG A 335 -3.22 16.34 13.85
N ARG A 336 -2.93 15.07 13.55
CA ARG A 336 -1.67 14.68 12.89
C ARG A 336 -1.64 15.14 11.43
N ILE A 337 -2.76 15.01 10.72
CA ILE A 337 -2.95 15.54 9.35
C ILE A 337 -2.71 17.06 9.33
N ALA A 338 -3.34 17.81 10.25
CA ALA A 338 -3.18 19.26 10.33
C ALA A 338 -1.72 19.68 10.61
N ILE A 339 -1.05 19.09 11.60
CA ILE A 339 0.36 19.40 11.91
C ILE A 339 1.27 19.11 10.71
N HIS A 340 1.06 17.98 10.02
CA HIS A 340 1.81 17.64 8.82
C HIS A 340 1.58 18.65 7.68
N TYR A 341 0.33 19.07 7.45
CA TYR A 341 -0.01 20.05 6.41
C TYR A 341 0.52 21.45 6.72
N PHE A 342 0.42 21.91 7.98
CA PHE A 342 0.98 23.19 8.45
C PHE A 342 2.52 23.26 8.29
N LYS A 343 3.24 22.17 8.59
CA LYS A 343 4.70 22.12 8.46
C LYS A 343 5.19 22.13 7.00
N GLY A 344 4.34 21.71 6.06
CA GLY A 344 4.68 21.63 4.64
C GLY A 344 3.98 22.68 3.79
N TRP A 345 2.90 22.28 3.13
CA TRP A 345 2.36 22.98 1.97
C TRP A 345 1.30 24.04 2.28
N PHE A 346 0.80 24.10 3.51
CA PHE A 346 -0.27 25.04 3.89
C PHE A 346 0.07 26.50 3.58
N LEU A 347 1.30 26.95 3.86
CA LEU A 347 1.68 28.36 3.66
C LEU A 347 1.57 28.79 2.18
N ILE A 348 2.05 27.94 1.26
CA ILE A 348 1.97 28.17 -0.19
C ILE A 348 0.51 28.12 -0.64
N ASP A 349 -0.23 27.11 -0.16
CA ASP A 349 -1.64 26.93 -0.50
C ASP A 349 -2.52 28.10 -0.02
N MET A 350 -2.22 28.68 1.14
CA MET A 350 -2.90 29.83 1.72
C MET A 350 -2.63 31.11 0.93
N VAL A 351 -1.35 31.45 0.66
CA VAL A 351 -0.99 32.65 -0.13
C VAL A 351 -1.60 32.57 -1.53
N ALA A 352 -1.60 31.38 -2.14
CA ALA A 352 -2.20 31.14 -3.46
C ALA A 352 -3.74 31.27 -3.48
N ALA A 353 -4.43 31.27 -2.34
CA ALA A 353 -5.89 31.32 -2.24
C ALA A 353 -6.45 32.70 -1.85
N ILE A 354 -5.61 33.72 -1.68
CA ILE A 354 -6.06 35.08 -1.31
C ILE A 354 -6.73 35.75 -2.53
N PRO A 355 -8.00 36.20 -2.41
CA PRO A 355 -8.71 36.90 -3.49
C PRO A 355 -8.34 38.39 -3.52
N PHE A 356 -7.19 38.73 -4.11
CA PHE A 356 -6.68 40.11 -4.17
C PHE A 356 -7.64 41.09 -4.88
N ASP A 357 -8.52 40.62 -5.76
CA ASP A 357 -9.52 41.47 -6.45
C ASP A 357 -10.45 42.20 -5.47
N LEU A 358 -10.83 41.55 -4.36
CA LEU A 358 -11.68 42.16 -3.32
C LEU A 358 -10.96 43.26 -2.52
N LEU A 359 -9.62 43.26 -2.51
CA LEU A 359 -8.81 44.28 -1.84
C LEU A 359 -8.65 45.53 -2.72
N ILE A 360 -8.52 45.36 -4.05
CA ILE A 360 -8.42 46.48 -5.00
C ILE A 360 -9.64 47.40 -4.88
N PHE A 361 -10.85 46.82 -4.92
CA PHE A 361 -12.12 47.56 -4.85
C PHE A 361 -12.25 48.42 -3.58
N ARG A 362 -11.61 48.02 -2.47
CA ARG A 362 -11.72 48.74 -1.18
C ARG A 362 -10.78 49.93 -1.05
N THR A 363 -9.71 49.99 -1.87
CA THR A 363 -8.56 50.89 -1.60
C THR A 363 -8.50 52.11 -2.52
N GLY A 364 -9.17 52.08 -3.69
CA GLY A 364 -9.63 53.29 -4.40
C GLY A 364 -8.58 54.35 -4.78
N SER A 365 -7.30 53.97 -4.93
CA SER A 365 -6.21 54.90 -5.23
C SER A 365 -5.32 54.38 -6.36
N ASP A 366 -5.20 55.16 -7.43
CA ASP A 366 -4.73 54.73 -8.76
C ASP A 366 -3.32 54.14 -8.74
N GLU A 367 -2.37 54.76 -8.02
CA GLU A 367 -1.00 54.24 -7.88
C GLU A 367 -0.96 52.83 -7.25
N THR A 368 -1.86 52.54 -6.31
CA THR A 368 -1.92 51.21 -5.67
C THR A 368 -2.50 50.13 -6.59
N THR A 369 -3.29 50.51 -7.60
CA THR A 369 -3.96 49.54 -8.49
C THR A 369 -2.97 48.70 -9.29
N THR A 370 -1.86 49.30 -9.74
CA THR A 370 -0.81 48.63 -10.51
C THR A 370 -0.04 47.61 -9.65
N LEU A 371 0.36 48.01 -8.45
CA LEU A 371 1.08 47.15 -7.49
C LEU A 371 0.20 46.00 -7.00
N ILE A 372 -1.08 46.25 -6.69
CA ILE A 372 -2.03 45.19 -6.30
C ILE A 372 -2.42 44.33 -7.52
N GLY A 373 -2.43 44.88 -8.73
CA GLY A 373 -2.54 44.14 -9.98
C GLY A 373 -1.42 43.11 -10.16
N LEU A 374 -0.17 43.48 -9.83
CA LEU A 374 0.97 42.56 -9.80
C LEU A 374 0.84 41.47 -8.72
N LEU A 375 0.24 41.76 -7.56
CA LEU A 375 -0.03 40.73 -6.53
C LEU A 375 -0.94 39.60 -7.02
N LYS A 376 -1.78 39.83 -8.05
CA LYS A 376 -2.56 38.75 -8.68
C LYS A 376 -1.68 37.63 -9.25
N THR A 377 -0.42 37.90 -9.61
CA THR A 377 0.53 36.88 -10.07
C THR A 377 0.85 35.82 -9.02
N ALA A 378 0.59 36.08 -7.72
CA ALA A 378 0.68 35.07 -6.66
C ALA A 378 -0.28 33.88 -6.89
N ARG A 379 -1.34 34.04 -7.70
CA ARG A 379 -2.20 32.94 -8.17
C ARG A 379 -1.41 31.88 -8.96
N LEU A 380 -0.27 32.20 -9.59
CA LEU A 380 0.57 31.21 -10.29
C LEU A 380 1.21 30.18 -9.34
N LEU A 381 1.32 30.47 -8.03
CA LEU A 381 1.75 29.49 -7.02
C LEU A 381 0.82 28.26 -6.96
N ARG A 382 -0.40 28.34 -7.51
CA ARG A 382 -1.33 27.21 -7.69
C ARG A 382 -0.72 26.10 -8.56
N LEU A 383 0.27 26.37 -9.42
CA LEU A 383 0.95 25.35 -10.22
C LEU A 383 1.83 24.40 -9.39
N VAL A 384 2.28 24.83 -8.20
CA VAL A 384 2.98 23.95 -7.24
C VAL A 384 2.08 22.76 -6.84
N ARG A 385 0.75 22.89 -6.93
CA ARG A 385 -0.20 21.79 -6.72
C ARG A 385 -0.07 20.67 -7.76
N VAL A 386 0.38 20.97 -8.98
CA VAL A 386 0.60 19.98 -10.05
C VAL A 386 1.87 19.18 -9.77
N ALA A 387 2.97 19.85 -9.39
CA ALA A 387 4.22 19.21 -9.01
C ALA A 387 4.03 18.17 -7.89
N ARG A 388 3.23 18.50 -6.86
CA ARG A 388 2.86 17.56 -5.77
C ARG A 388 2.13 16.29 -6.23
N LYS A 389 1.46 16.32 -7.39
CA LYS A 389 0.69 15.19 -7.94
C LYS A 389 1.39 14.55 -9.14
N LEU A 390 2.60 15.00 -9.51
CA LEU A 390 3.33 14.53 -10.68
C LEU A 390 3.57 13.01 -10.61
N ASP A 391 3.86 12.45 -9.43
CA ASP A 391 4.04 11.01 -9.21
C ASP A 391 2.79 10.16 -9.54
N ARG A 392 1.59 10.74 -9.43
CA ARG A 392 0.32 10.09 -9.80
C ARG A 392 0.08 10.17 -11.32
N TYR A 393 0.55 11.23 -11.98
CA TYR A 393 0.38 11.39 -13.41
C TYR A 393 1.48 10.69 -14.22
N SER A 394 2.70 10.57 -13.67
CA SER A 394 3.86 9.92 -14.29
C SER A 394 3.71 8.40 -14.48
N GLU A 395 2.72 7.82 -13.81
CA GLU A 395 2.27 6.43 -14.00
C GLU A 395 1.94 6.10 -15.46
N TYR A 396 1.16 6.98 -16.09
CA TYR A 396 0.58 6.77 -17.41
C TYR A 396 1.42 7.51 -18.45
N GLY A 397 2.16 6.77 -19.30
CA GLY A 397 3.07 7.39 -20.28
C GLY A 397 2.40 8.40 -21.21
N ALA A 398 1.16 8.15 -21.63
CA ALA A 398 0.37 9.09 -22.42
C ALA A 398 0.01 10.38 -21.65
N ALA A 399 -0.22 10.30 -20.33
CA ALA A 399 -0.48 11.47 -19.50
C ALA A 399 0.78 12.33 -19.31
N VAL A 400 1.97 11.71 -19.24
CA VAL A 400 3.26 12.44 -19.26
C VAL A 400 3.42 13.23 -20.55
N LEU A 401 3.15 12.61 -21.70
CA LEU A 401 3.20 13.31 -22.99
C LEU A 401 2.21 14.48 -23.05
N PHE A 402 0.97 14.25 -22.63
CA PHE A 402 -0.06 15.30 -22.59
C PHE A 402 0.36 16.47 -21.68
N LEU A 403 0.80 16.19 -20.45
CA LEU A 403 1.30 17.21 -19.53
C LEU A 403 2.48 17.99 -20.10
N LEU A 404 3.43 17.31 -20.79
CA LEU A 404 4.59 17.95 -21.39
C LEU A 404 4.21 18.88 -22.57
N MET A 405 3.23 18.49 -23.37
CA MET A 405 2.68 19.34 -24.43
C MET A 405 1.89 20.54 -23.84
N CYS A 406 1.16 20.33 -22.75
CA CYS A 406 0.52 21.42 -22.01
C CYS A 406 1.54 22.39 -21.40
N THR A 407 2.65 21.92 -20.81
CA THR A 407 3.69 22.82 -20.27
C THR A 407 4.42 23.58 -21.37
N PHE A 408 4.64 22.98 -22.55
CA PHE A 408 5.16 23.69 -23.72
C PHE A 408 4.23 24.84 -24.15
N ALA A 409 2.93 24.58 -24.29
CA ALA A 409 1.95 25.60 -24.65
C ALA A 409 1.81 26.70 -23.57
N LEU A 410 1.86 26.34 -22.28
CA LEU A 410 1.82 27.30 -21.17
C LEU A 410 3.05 28.22 -21.17
N ILE A 411 4.24 27.68 -21.41
CA ILE A 411 5.47 28.48 -21.45
C ILE A 411 5.48 29.40 -22.70
N ALA A 412 5.02 28.91 -23.86
CA ALA A 412 4.81 29.77 -25.04
C ALA A 412 3.85 30.93 -24.75
N HIS A 413 2.75 30.65 -24.04
CA HIS A 413 1.77 31.65 -23.61
C HIS A 413 2.34 32.67 -22.60
N TRP A 414 3.11 32.23 -21.61
CA TRP A 414 3.76 33.15 -20.66
C TRP A 414 4.78 34.06 -21.33
N LEU A 415 5.63 33.48 -22.20
CA LEU A 415 6.58 34.24 -22.98
C LEU A 415 5.87 35.22 -23.93
N ALA A 416 4.70 34.87 -24.48
CA ALA A 416 3.90 35.79 -25.29
C ALA A 416 3.34 36.97 -24.48
N CYS A 417 2.91 36.73 -23.23
CA CYS A 417 2.48 37.79 -22.32
C CYS A 417 3.64 38.71 -21.93
N ILE A 418 4.84 38.16 -21.70
CA ILE A 418 6.06 38.95 -21.41
C ILE A 418 6.50 39.75 -22.65
N TRP A 419 6.46 39.16 -23.84
CA TRP A 419 6.75 39.83 -25.11
C TRP A 419 5.84 41.03 -25.38
N TYR A 420 4.54 40.89 -25.06
CA TYR A 420 3.60 42.01 -25.09
C TYR A 420 3.90 43.06 -24.02
N ALA A 421 4.20 42.66 -22.78
CA ALA A 421 4.55 43.59 -21.72
C ALA A 421 5.80 44.43 -22.08
N ILE A 422 6.84 43.82 -22.66
CA ILE A 422 8.02 44.54 -23.16
C ILE A 422 7.63 45.57 -24.21
N GLY A 423 6.90 45.15 -25.26
CA GLY A 423 6.47 46.07 -26.33
C GLY A 423 5.57 47.21 -25.84
N ASN A 424 4.73 46.97 -24.84
CA ASN A 424 3.85 48.00 -24.28
C ASN A 424 4.59 48.98 -23.35
N VAL A 425 5.57 48.50 -22.57
CA VAL A 425 6.38 49.34 -21.67
C VAL A 425 7.42 50.15 -22.42
N GLU A 426 8.00 49.65 -23.51
CA GLU A 426 9.00 50.38 -24.30
C GLU A 426 8.39 51.47 -25.21
N ARG A 427 7.19 51.23 -25.76
CA ARG A 427 6.55 52.10 -26.76
C ARG A 427 6.40 53.59 -26.36
N PRO A 428 6.13 53.97 -25.10
CA PRO A 428 6.07 55.39 -24.70
C PRO A 428 7.42 56.10 -24.70
N TYR A 429 8.54 55.38 -24.63
CA TYR A 429 9.89 55.95 -24.46
C TYR A 429 10.76 55.88 -25.73
N LEU A 430 10.32 55.17 -26.78
CA LEU A 430 11.08 55.04 -28.03
C LEU A 430 10.78 56.14 -29.07
N GLU A 431 11.81 56.93 -29.36
CA GLU A 431 11.91 57.80 -30.52
C GLU A 431 13.21 57.41 -31.27
N PRO A 432 13.14 56.80 -32.49
CA PRO A 432 11.96 56.48 -33.29
C PRO A 432 11.22 55.20 -32.88
N LYS A 433 9.94 55.10 -33.26
CA LYS A 433 9.03 53.98 -32.99
C LYS A 433 9.32 52.75 -33.86
N ILE A 434 10.38 52.02 -33.51
CA ILE A 434 10.87 50.82 -34.22
C ILE A 434 10.46 49.48 -33.57
N GLY A 435 9.72 49.51 -32.45
CA GLY A 435 9.35 48.31 -31.71
C GLY A 435 8.46 47.35 -32.51
N TRP A 436 8.42 46.08 -32.09
CA TRP A 436 7.68 45.03 -32.79
C TRP A 436 6.18 45.34 -32.93
N LEU A 437 5.63 46.04 -31.95
CA LEU A 437 4.21 46.40 -31.86
C LEU A 437 3.81 47.51 -32.86
N ASP A 438 4.70 48.48 -33.12
CA ASP A 438 4.49 49.51 -34.14
C ASP A 438 4.70 48.94 -35.56
N SER A 439 5.67 48.04 -35.72
CA SER A 439 5.87 47.26 -36.95
C SER A 439 4.63 46.44 -37.31
N LEU A 440 4.02 45.75 -36.33
CA LEU A 440 2.75 45.04 -36.50
C LEU A 440 1.60 45.97 -36.94
N GLY A 441 1.47 47.14 -36.31
CA GLY A 441 0.48 48.16 -36.70
C GLY A 441 0.68 48.65 -38.14
N ALA A 442 1.92 48.75 -38.60
CA ALA A 442 2.23 49.08 -39.99
C ALA A 442 1.89 47.95 -40.97
N GLN A 443 2.18 46.69 -40.64
CA GLN A 443 1.86 45.51 -41.47
C GLN A 443 0.35 45.28 -41.60
N LEU A 444 -0.42 45.46 -40.51
CA LEU A 444 -1.89 45.30 -40.50
C LEU A 444 -2.66 46.52 -41.04
N GLY A 445 -1.97 47.61 -41.37
CA GLY A 445 -2.61 48.90 -41.72
C GLY A 445 -3.26 49.64 -40.54
N LYS A 446 -3.26 49.06 -39.34
CA LYS A 446 -3.81 49.62 -38.11
C LYS A 446 -2.73 50.39 -37.32
N ARG A 447 -2.27 51.51 -37.86
CA ARG A 447 -1.23 52.33 -37.21
C ARG A 447 -1.77 53.05 -35.97
N TYR A 448 -0.90 53.19 -34.97
CA TYR A 448 -1.18 54.02 -33.80
C TYR A 448 -1.15 55.51 -34.15
N ASN A 449 -2.16 56.24 -33.69
CA ASN A 449 -2.29 57.69 -33.82
C ASN A 449 -2.26 58.32 -32.41
N GLY A 450 -1.40 59.31 -32.18
CA GLY A 450 -1.25 59.96 -30.88
C GLY A 450 -2.47 60.78 -30.41
N SER A 451 -3.45 60.97 -31.28
CA SER A 451 -4.70 61.71 -31.00
C SER A 451 -5.91 60.82 -30.67
N ASP A 452 -5.78 59.49 -30.81
CA ASP A 452 -6.85 58.54 -30.49
C ASP A 452 -6.29 57.36 -29.67
N PRO A 453 -6.62 57.24 -28.37
CA PRO A 453 -6.14 56.14 -27.53
C PRO A 453 -6.71 54.76 -27.94
N ALA A 454 -7.81 54.71 -28.70
CA ALA A 454 -8.35 53.45 -29.25
C ALA A 454 -7.67 53.03 -30.57
N SER A 455 -6.76 53.84 -31.11
CA SER A 455 -6.06 53.52 -32.36
C SER A 455 -5.03 52.38 -32.18
N GLY A 456 -4.90 51.54 -33.20
CA GLY A 456 -3.92 50.44 -33.25
C GLY A 456 -4.51 49.06 -33.58
N PRO A 457 -3.69 47.99 -33.55
CA PRO A 457 -4.16 46.61 -33.64
C PRO A 457 -5.03 46.21 -32.43
N SER A 458 -5.98 45.32 -32.66
CA SER A 458 -6.89 44.84 -31.60
C SER A 458 -6.16 43.97 -30.57
N VAL A 459 -6.74 43.78 -29.38
CA VAL A 459 -6.20 42.87 -28.35
C VAL A 459 -6.05 41.44 -28.89
N GLN A 460 -6.96 40.99 -29.76
CA GLN A 460 -6.86 39.70 -30.44
C GLN A 460 -5.64 39.65 -31.38
N ASP A 461 -5.45 40.67 -32.23
CA ASP A 461 -4.29 40.75 -33.12
C ASP A 461 -2.98 40.74 -32.30
N LYS A 462 -2.89 41.61 -31.29
CA LYS A 462 -1.74 41.73 -30.38
C LYS A 462 -1.39 40.39 -29.73
N TYR A 463 -2.37 39.68 -29.16
CA TYR A 463 -2.16 38.40 -28.48
C TYR A 463 -1.79 37.27 -29.46
N VAL A 464 -2.51 37.12 -30.57
CA VAL A 464 -2.25 36.05 -31.54
C VAL A 464 -0.88 36.22 -32.19
N THR A 465 -0.48 37.45 -32.53
CA THR A 465 0.85 37.72 -33.07
C THR A 465 1.97 37.49 -32.06
N ALA A 466 1.79 37.88 -30.79
CA ALA A 466 2.76 37.59 -29.73
C ALA A 466 2.94 36.08 -29.51
N LEU A 467 1.83 35.33 -29.51
CA LEU A 467 1.83 33.87 -29.36
C LEU A 467 2.47 33.18 -30.57
N TYR A 468 2.18 33.65 -31.79
CA TYR A 468 2.82 33.18 -33.02
C TYR A 468 4.34 33.39 -33.00
N PHE A 469 4.82 34.58 -32.59
CA PHE A 469 6.24 34.86 -32.45
C PHE A 469 6.91 33.88 -31.48
N THR A 470 6.37 33.72 -30.27
CA THR A 470 6.99 32.83 -29.27
C THR A 470 6.95 31.36 -29.66
N PHE A 471 5.85 30.85 -30.24
CA PHE A 471 5.85 29.49 -30.81
C PHE A 471 6.90 29.34 -31.92
N SER A 472 7.01 30.30 -32.84
CA SER A 472 7.98 30.21 -33.95
C SER A 472 9.44 30.22 -33.47
N SER A 473 9.73 30.91 -32.36
CA SER A 473 11.04 30.94 -31.73
C SER A 473 11.32 29.67 -30.90
N LEU A 474 10.34 29.20 -30.11
CA LEU A 474 10.45 27.98 -29.29
C LEU A 474 10.55 26.70 -30.14
N THR A 475 9.93 26.68 -31.32
CA THR A 475 10.01 25.57 -32.29
C THR A 475 11.20 25.69 -33.25
N SER A 476 12.06 26.69 -33.07
CA SER A 476 13.23 26.97 -33.94
C SER A 476 12.91 27.24 -35.42
N VAL A 477 11.67 27.62 -35.76
CA VAL A 477 11.24 27.88 -37.15
C VAL A 477 11.60 29.29 -37.61
N GLY A 478 11.39 30.30 -36.76
CA GLY A 478 11.88 31.66 -36.98
C GLY A 478 11.45 32.35 -38.29
N PHE A 479 10.15 32.35 -38.62
CA PHE A 479 9.61 32.86 -39.89
C PHE A 479 9.98 34.32 -40.27
N GLY A 480 10.36 35.16 -39.30
CA GLY A 480 10.83 36.54 -39.56
C GLY A 480 9.76 37.61 -39.75
N ASN A 481 8.47 37.26 -39.91
CA ASN A 481 7.37 38.23 -40.05
C ASN A 481 7.26 39.18 -38.84
N VAL A 482 7.61 38.68 -37.65
CA VAL A 482 7.76 39.44 -36.40
C VAL A 482 9.17 39.17 -35.91
N SER A 483 9.94 40.23 -35.68
CA SER A 483 11.36 40.16 -35.31
C SER A 483 11.71 41.16 -34.21
N PRO A 484 12.69 40.84 -33.34
CA PRO A 484 13.18 41.77 -32.33
C PRO A 484 14.07 42.86 -32.94
N ASN A 485 13.64 44.10 -32.80
CA ASN A 485 14.33 45.29 -33.30
C ASN A 485 15.08 46.02 -32.17
N THR A 486 14.46 46.18 -30.99
CA THR A 486 15.07 46.88 -29.85
C THR A 486 16.08 45.99 -29.11
N ASN A 487 16.89 46.60 -28.23
CA ASN A 487 17.90 45.84 -27.48
C ASN A 487 17.26 44.90 -26.44
N SER A 488 16.18 45.30 -25.78
CA SER A 488 15.48 44.42 -24.82
C SER A 488 14.74 43.29 -25.55
N GLU A 489 14.10 43.58 -26.69
CA GLU A 489 13.47 42.59 -27.56
C GLU A 489 14.49 41.53 -28.01
N LYS A 490 15.70 41.95 -28.39
CA LYS A 490 16.80 41.05 -28.79
C LYS A 490 17.30 40.19 -27.63
N VAL A 491 17.54 40.79 -26.45
CA VAL A 491 17.94 40.04 -25.24
C VAL A 491 16.87 39.02 -24.86
N PHE A 492 15.59 39.40 -24.88
CA PHE A 492 14.47 38.49 -24.64
C PHE A 492 14.45 37.36 -25.67
N SER A 493 14.62 37.66 -26.97
CA SER A 493 14.67 36.63 -28.01
C SER A 493 15.82 35.64 -27.82
N ILE A 494 17.00 36.09 -27.37
CA ILE A 494 18.13 35.21 -27.02
C ILE A 494 17.75 34.27 -25.87
N CYS A 495 17.10 34.79 -24.82
CA CYS A 495 16.60 33.98 -23.71
C CYS A 495 15.54 32.96 -24.16
N VAL A 496 14.60 33.36 -25.02
CA VAL A 496 13.56 32.46 -25.58
C VAL A 496 14.18 31.36 -26.44
N MET A 497 15.17 31.66 -27.29
CA MET A 497 15.86 30.67 -28.10
C MET A 497 16.64 29.66 -27.24
N LEU A 498 17.31 30.12 -26.17
CA LEU A 498 18.00 29.24 -25.23
C LEU A 498 17.01 28.28 -24.53
N ILE A 499 15.94 28.82 -23.95
CA ILE A 499 14.89 28.03 -23.27
C ILE A 499 14.21 27.07 -24.24
N GLY A 500 13.88 27.55 -25.45
CA GLY A 500 13.27 26.78 -26.53
C GLY A 500 14.12 25.58 -26.93
N SER A 501 15.43 25.77 -27.14
CA SER A 501 16.32 24.67 -27.51
C SER A 501 16.34 23.53 -26.46
N LEU A 502 16.40 23.87 -25.17
CA LEU A 502 16.39 22.91 -24.07
C LEU A 502 15.04 22.20 -23.94
N MET A 503 13.94 22.94 -24.05
CA MET A 503 12.58 22.39 -24.01
C MET A 503 12.30 21.46 -25.19
N TYR A 504 12.66 21.87 -26.40
CA TYR A 504 12.48 21.09 -27.62
C TYR A 504 13.25 19.76 -27.53
N ALA A 505 14.52 19.80 -27.09
CA ALA A 505 15.31 18.59 -26.84
C ALA A 505 14.65 17.67 -25.79
N SER A 506 14.11 18.24 -24.70
CA SER A 506 13.39 17.48 -23.67
C SER A 506 12.10 16.83 -24.20
N ILE A 507 11.33 17.54 -25.03
CA ILE A 507 10.09 17.04 -25.64
C ILE A 507 10.40 15.86 -26.57
N PHE A 508 11.34 16.02 -27.50
CA PHE A 508 11.69 14.95 -28.43
C PHE A 508 12.36 13.75 -27.74
N GLY A 509 13.15 13.96 -26.69
CA GLY A 509 13.68 12.89 -25.85
C GLY A 509 12.57 12.08 -25.16
N ASN A 510 11.62 12.75 -24.52
CA ASN A 510 10.48 12.09 -23.86
C ASN A 510 9.55 11.38 -24.86
N VAL A 511 9.23 12.01 -26.00
CA VAL A 511 8.44 11.38 -27.07
C VAL A 511 9.13 10.10 -27.55
N SER A 512 10.43 10.14 -27.81
CA SER A 512 11.21 8.98 -28.25
C SER A 512 11.19 7.84 -27.22
N ALA A 513 11.39 8.16 -25.94
CA ALA A 513 11.33 7.18 -24.85
C ALA A 513 9.93 6.57 -24.67
N ILE A 514 8.87 7.36 -24.85
CA ILE A 514 7.48 6.88 -24.78
C ILE A 514 7.15 5.97 -25.97
N ILE A 515 7.59 6.31 -27.19
CA ILE A 515 7.45 5.45 -28.37
C ILE A 515 8.18 4.11 -28.16
N GLN A 516 9.43 4.14 -27.69
CA GLN A 516 10.19 2.92 -27.34
C GLN A 516 9.47 2.08 -26.27
N ARG A 517 8.90 2.71 -25.24
CA ARG A 517 8.12 2.01 -24.20
C ARG A 517 6.83 1.40 -24.75
N LEU A 518 6.10 2.12 -25.61
CA LEU A 518 4.85 1.67 -26.22
C LEU A 518 5.08 0.43 -27.11
N TYR A 519 6.11 0.48 -27.96
CA TYR A 519 6.46 -0.62 -28.86
C TYR A 519 7.34 -1.69 -28.22
N SER A 520 7.66 -1.60 -26.92
CA SER A 520 8.56 -2.54 -26.24
C SER A 520 8.12 -4.01 -26.32
N GLY A 521 6.81 -4.29 -26.25
CA GLY A 521 6.25 -5.64 -26.39
C GLY A 521 6.48 -6.21 -27.80
N THR A 522 6.12 -5.44 -28.83
CA THR A 522 6.25 -5.81 -30.25
C THR A 522 7.72 -5.89 -30.67
N ALA A 523 8.56 -4.97 -30.21
CA ALA A 523 10.01 -5.02 -30.43
C ALA A 523 10.60 -6.31 -29.84
N ARG A 524 10.25 -6.66 -28.59
CA ARG A 524 10.69 -7.90 -27.94
C ARG A 524 10.23 -9.15 -28.71
N TYR A 525 8.99 -9.18 -29.22
CA TYR A 525 8.51 -10.25 -30.10
C TYR A 525 9.41 -10.42 -31.33
N HIS A 526 9.64 -9.34 -32.08
CA HIS A 526 10.47 -9.39 -33.29
C HIS A 526 11.93 -9.77 -32.98
N THR A 527 12.53 -9.26 -31.91
CA THR A 527 13.90 -9.64 -31.50
C THR A 527 14.00 -11.14 -31.17
N GLN A 528 13.03 -11.73 -30.47
CA GLN A 528 13.06 -13.16 -30.18
C GLN A 528 12.75 -14.01 -31.41
N MET A 529 11.78 -13.60 -32.25
CA MET A 529 11.49 -14.26 -33.53
C MET A 529 12.71 -14.24 -34.48
N LEU A 530 13.47 -13.14 -34.53
CA LEU A 530 14.71 -13.06 -35.29
C LEU A 530 15.74 -14.09 -34.81
N ARG A 531 15.95 -14.24 -33.49
CA ARG A 531 16.83 -15.27 -32.91
C ARG A 531 16.40 -16.69 -33.30
N VAL A 532 15.11 -16.98 -33.30
CA VAL A 532 14.57 -18.28 -33.75
C VAL A 532 14.87 -18.50 -35.25
N LYS A 533 14.70 -17.47 -36.10
CA LYS A 533 15.02 -17.54 -37.54
C LYS A 533 16.52 -17.67 -37.82
N GLU A 534 17.35 -17.00 -37.04
CA GLU A 534 18.82 -17.13 -37.10
C GLU A 534 19.27 -18.53 -36.69
N PHE A 535 18.70 -19.09 -35.61
CA PHE A 535 18.96 -20.46 -35.17
C PHE A 535 18.56 -21.50 -36.25
N ILE A 536 17.36 -21.35 -36.83
CA ILE A 536 16.87 -22.17 -37.95
C ILE A 536 17.82 -22.12 -39.15
N ARG A 537 18.30 -20.92 -39.51
CA ARG A 537 19.22 -20.71 -40.64
C ARG A 537 20.61 -21.28 -40.35
N PHE A 538 21.12 -21.10 -39.14
CA PHE A 538 22.46 -21.55 -38.72
C PHE A 538 22.55 -23.09 -38.70
N HIS A 539 21.54 -23.76 -38.15
CA HIS A 539 21.48 -25.23 -38.10
C HIS A 539 20.87 -25.90 -39.36
N GLN A 540 20.51 -25.12 -40.39
CA GLN A 540 19.89 -25.60 -41.64
C GLN A 540 18.66 -26.49 -41.40
N ILE A 541 17.79 -26.08 -40.48
CA ILE A 541 16.62 -26.87 -40.06
C ILE A 541 15.66 -27.07 -41.25
N PRO A 542 15.20 -28.30 -41.53
CA PRO A 542 14.33 -28.58 -42.67
C PRO A 542 12.95 -27.92 -42.53
N ASN A 543 12.36 -27.52 -43.66
CA ASN A 543 11.07 -26.82 -43.77
C ASN A 543 9.94 -27.34 -42.86
N PRO A 544 9.64 -28.65 -42.75
CA PRO A 544 8.57 -29.11 -41.85
C PRO A 544 8.82 -28.81 -40.37
N LEU A 545 10.05 -29.02 -39.86
CA LEU A 545 10.39 -28.70 -38.49
C LEU A 545 10.48 -27.18 -38.27
N ARG A 546 10.98 -26.45 -39.27
CA ARG A 546 11.01 -24.99 -39.27
C ARG A 546 9.60 -24.39 -39.12
N GLN A 547 8.62 -24.87 -39.89
CA GLN A 547 7.24 -24.38 -39.83
C GLN A 547 6.66 -24.62 -38.42
N ARG A 548 6.81 -25.84 -37.89
CA ARG A 548 6.38 -26.21 -36.53
C ARG A 548 7.01 -25.30 -35.46
N LEU A 549 8.29 -24.94 -35.58
CA LEU A 549 8.96 -24.00 -34.68
C LEU A 549 8.44 -22.55 -34.79
N GLU A 550 8.25 -22.03 -36.01
CA GLU A 550 7.73 -20.68 -36.24
C GLU A 550 6.27 -20.55 -35.75
N GLU A 551 5.43 -21.56 -35.98
CA GLU A 551 4.02 -21.62 -35.54
C GLU A 551 3.89 -21.79 -34.03
N TYR A 552 4.66 -22.72 -33.42
CA TYR A 552 4.69 -22.90 -31.97
C TYR A 552 5.08 -21.59 -31.26
N PHE A 553 6.13 -20.90 -31.75
CA PHE A 553 6.56 -19.64 -31.15
C PHE A 553 5.49 -18.55 -31.25
N GLN A 554 4.82 -18.43 -32.40
CA GLN A 554 3.71 -17.48 -32.60
C GLN A 554 2.55 -17.77 -31.66
N HIS A 555 2.11 -19.04 -31.58
CA HIS A 555 1.02 -19.46 -30.72
C HIS A 555 1.36 -19.23 -29.23
N ALA A 556 2.53 -19.71 -28.79
CA ALA A 556 3.00 -19.54 -27.41
C ALA A 556 3.12 -18.05 -27.03
N TRP A 557 3.58 -17.19 -27.95
CA TRP A 557 3.61 -15.75 -27.72
C TRP A 557 2.22 -15.14 -27.62
N SER A 558 1.28 -15.50 -28.51
CA SER A 558 -0.10 -14.99 -28.48
C SER A 558 -0.83 -15.36 -27.19
N TYR A 559 -0.56 -16.54 -26.63
CA TYR A 559 -1.16 -17.03 -25.39
C TYR A 559 -0.52 -16.40 -24.15
N THR A 560 0.81 -16.32 -24.08
CA THR A 560 1.54 -15.81 -22.91
C THR A 560 1.78 -14.30 -22.92
N ASN A 561 1.52 -13.61 -24.04
CA ASN A 561 2.02 -12.26 -24.33
C ASN A 561 3.56 -12.12 -24.15
N GLY A 562 4.29 -13.23 -24.29
CA GLY A 562 5.73 -13.32 -24.02
C GLY A 562 6.11 -13.13 -22.54
N ILE A 563 5.20 -13.39 -21.60
CA ILE A 563 5.48 -13.32 -20.16
C ILE A 563 6.07 -14.66 -19.71
N ASP A 564 7.28 -14.64 -19.15
CA ASP A 564 7.84 -15.82 -18.47
C ASP A 564 7.21 -15.95 -17.08
N MET A 565 6.29 -16.91 -16.95
CA MET A 565 5.59 -17.22 -15.71
C MET A 565 6.55 -17.55 -14.55
N ASN A 566 7.68 -18.21 -14.84
CA ASN A 566 8.65 -18.60 -13.80
C ASN A 566 9.44 -17.39 -13.29
N ALA A 567 9.81 -16.47 -14.17
CA ALA A 567 10.44 -15.20 -13.77
C ALA A 567 9.49 -14.32 -12.94
N VAL A 568 8.20 -14.30 -13.27
CA VAL A 568 7.18 -13.59 -12.50
C VAL A 568 7.00 -14.22 -11.11
N LEU A 569 6.86 -15.54 -11.01
CA LEU A 569 6.69 -16.25 -9.74
C LEU A 569 7.87 -16.03 -8.79
N LYS A 570 9.12 -16.04 -9.30
CA LYS A 570 10.34 -15.75 -8.51
C LYS A 570 10.35 -14.35 -7.87
N GLY A 571 9.54 -13.41 -8.35
CA GLY A 571 9.39 -12.07 -7.73
C GLY A 571 8.55 -12.04 -6.45
N PHE A 572 7.87 -13.14 -6.10
CA PHE A 572 6.99 -13.24 -4.93
C PHE A 572 7.57 -14.17 -3.85
N PRO A 573 7.23 -13.97 -2.56
CA PRO A 573 7.56 -14.93 -1.51
C PRO A 573 6.80 -16.25 -1.70
N GLU A 574 7.37 -17.35 -1.20
CA GLU A 574 6.87 -18.73 -1.41
C GLU A 574 5.39 -18.92 -1.05
N CYS A 575 4.91 -18.29 0.01
CA CYS A 575 3.49 -18.34 0.41
C CYS A 575 2.55 -17.78 -0.68
N LEU A 576 2.95 -16.66 -1.33
CA LEU A 576 2.19 -16.08 -2.44
C LEU A 576 2.39 -16.86 -3.74
N GLN A 577 3.58 -17.41 -3.99
CA GLN A 577 3.78 -18.33 -5.12
C GLN A 577 2.84 -19.53 -5.03
N ALA A 578 2.73 -20.15 -3.84
CA ALA A 578 1.84 -21.28 -3.62
C ALA A 578 0.36 -20.93 -3.83
N ASP A 579 -0.09 -19.75 -3.40
CA ASP A 579 -1.47 -19.29 -3.61
C ASP A 579 -1.76 -18.91 -5.07
N ILE A 580 -0.79 -18.33 -5.79
CA ILE A 580 -0.90 -18.09 -7.24
C ILE A 580 -0.98 -19.43 -7.99
N CYS A 581 -0.08 -20.36 -7.69
CA CYS A 581 -0.07 -21.69 -8.30
C CYS A 581 -1.34 -22.49 -7.99
N LEU A 582 -1.88 -22.38 -6.76
CA LEU A 582 -3.17 -22.96 -6.38
C LEU A 582 -4.33 -22.37 -7.21
N HIS A 583 -4.30 -21.07 -7.51
CA HIS A 583 -5.28 -20.44 -8.39
C HIS A 583 -5.13 -20.91 -9.85
N LEU A 584 -3.92 -21.00 -10.38
CA LEU A 584 -3.65 -21.48 -11.75
C LEU A 584 -4.14 -22.93 -11.94
N HIS A 585 -3.92 -23.79 -10.94
CA HIS A 585 -4.29 -25.20 -10.98
C HIS A 585 -5.68 -25.52 -10.39
N ARG A 586 -6.48 -24.49 -10.04
CA ARG A 586 -7.78 -24.67 -9.37
C ARG A 586 -8.75 -25.57 -10.11
N ALA A 587 -8.74 -25.53 -11.45
CA ALA A 587 -9.61 -26.37 -12.27
C ALA A 587 -9.33 -27.86 -12.05
N LEU A 588 -8.05 -28.27 -12.11
CA LEU A 588 -7.63 -29.63 -11.84
C LEU A 588 -7.94 -30.05 -10.41
N LEU A 589 -7.54 -29.23 -9.43
CA LEU A 589 -7.60 -29.59 -8.00
C LEU A 589 -9.03 -29.64 -7.44
N GLN A 590 -10.00 -28.99 -8.09
CA GLN A 590 -11.42 -29.03 -7.69
C GLN A 590 -12.25 -30.11 -8.41
N HIS A 591 -11.96 -30.36 -9.70
CA HIS A 591 -12.75 -31.32 -10.49
C HIS A 591 -12.28 -32.76 -10.33
N CYS A 592 -10.97 -33.01 -10.22
CA CYS A 592 -10.44 -34.37 -10.12
C CYS A 592 -10.70 -34.96 -8.72
N PRO A 593 -11.33 -36.16 -8.62
CA PRO A 593 -11.71 -36.76 -7.33
C PRO A 593 -10.51 -37.14 -6.46
N ALA A 594 -9.34 -37.43 -7.06
CA ALA A 594 -8.13 -37.81 -6.33
C ALA A 594 -7.65 -36.75 -5.33
N PHE A 595 -7.88 -35.45 -5.61
CA PHE A 595 -7.50 -34.35 -4.70
C PHE A 595 -8.58 -34.02 -3.66
N ARG A 596 -9.77 -34.66 -3.71
CA ARG A 596 -10.84 -34.45 -2.71
C ARG A 596 -10.49 -35.14 -1.40
N GLY A 597 -10.21 -34.31 -0.39
CA GLY A 597 -9.74 -34.74 0.94
C GLY A 597 -8.31 -34.26 1.26
N ALA A 598 -7.61 -33.67 0.30
CA ALA A 598 -6.30 -33.06 0.55
C ALA A 598 -6.39 -31.87 1.53
N SER A 599 -5.41 -31.75 2.42
CA SER A 599 -5.26 -30.57 3.27
C SER A 599 -4.86 -29.34 2.44
N LYS A 600 -5.15 -28.12 2.92
CA LYS A 600 -4.73 -26.89 2.24
C LYS A 600 -3.20 -26.79 2.06
N GLY A 601 -2.43 -27.36 2.99
CA GLY A 601 -0.97 -27.47 2.88
C GLY A 601 -0.53 -28.41 1.76
N CYS A 602 -1.16 -29.58 1.66
CA CYS A 602 -0.90 -30.55 0.58
C CYS A 602 -1.26 -29.98 -0.80
N LEU A 603 -2.43 -29.34 -0.94
CA LEU A 603 -2.84 -28.68 -2.19
C LEU A 603 -1.86 -27.59 -2.63
N ARG A 604 -1.33 -26.79 -1.69
CA ARG A 604 -0.29 -25.78 -1.96
C ARG A 604 1.02 -26.42 -2.41
N ALA A 605 1.48 -27.47 -1.73
CA ALA A 605 2.71 -28.19 -2.09
C ALA A 605 2.62 -28.81 -3.49
N LEU A 606 1.50 -29.49 -3.80
CA LEU A 606 1.23 -30.03 -5.14
C LEU A 606 1.19 -28.91 -6.19
N ALA A 607 0.46 -27.82 -5.93
CA ALA A 607 0.25 -26.75 -6.91
C ALA A 607 1.57 -26.07 -7.36
N VAL A 608 2.56 -25.94 -6.47
CA VAL A 608 3.89 -25.39 -6.81
C VAL A 608 4.69 -26.34 -7.72
N LYS A 609 4.49 -27.66 -7.58
CA LYS A 609 5.17 -28.68 -8.41
C LYS A 609 4.50 -28.88 -9.79
N PHE A 610 3.19 -28.63 -9.89
CA PHE A 610 2.49 -28.69 -11.17
C PHE A 610 3.00 -27.65 -12.18
N LYS A 611 3.09 -28.06 -13.45
CA LYS A 611 3.46 -27.21 -14.59
C LYS A 611 2.36 -27.26 -15.63
N THR A 612 2.04 -26.12 -16.24
CA THR A 612 1.18 -26.07 -17.43
C THR A 612 2.00 -26.27 -18.70
N THR A 613 1.45 -27.01 -19.65
CA THR A 613 2.00 -27.19 -21.00
C THR A 613 0.90 -27.10 -22.03
N HIS A 614 1.14 -26.35 -23.09
CA HIS A 614 0.22 -26.12 -24.19
C HIS A 614 0.71 -26.89 -25.41
N ALA A 615 -0.13 -27.75 -25.97
CA ALA A 615 0.20 -28.57 -27.14
C ALA A 615 -0.66 -28.11 -28.33
N PRO A 616 -0.07 -27.67 -29.45
CA PRO A 616 -0.81 -27.39 -30.67
C PRO A 616 -1.31 -28.68 -31.37
N PRO A 617 -2.25 -28.59 -32.33
CA PRO A 617 -2.61 -29.73 -33.17
C PRO A 617 -1.39 -30.37 -33.85
N GLY A 618 -1.34 -31.70 -33.88
CA GLY A 618 -0.26 -32.48 -34.47
C GLY A 618 0.99 -32.66 -33.59
N ASP A 619 1.08 -31.98 -32.44
CA ASP A 619 2.24 -32.09 -31.55
C ASP A 619 2.24 -33.43 -30.81
N THR A 620 3.33 -34.20 -30.97
CA THR A 620 3.61 -35.44 -30.23
C THR A 620 4.22 -35.12 -28.86
N LEU A 621 3.57 -35.56 -27.80
CA LEU A 621 3.91 -35.26 -26.40
C LEU A 621 4.78 -36.33 -25.73
N VAL A 622 4.59 -37.58 -26.16
CA VAL A 622 5.29 -38.78 -25.70
C VAL A 622 5.42 -39.69 -26.93
N HIS A 623 6.59 -40.27 -27.13
CA HIS A 623 6.85 -41.25 -28.18
C HIS A 623 6.90 -42.69 -27.64
N LEU A 624 6.67 -43.66 -28.52
CA LEU A 624 6.86 -45.08 -28.26
C LEU A 624 8.27 -45.35 -27.71
N GLY A 625 8.35 -46.02 -26.56
CA GLY A 625 9.61 -46.31 -25.88
C GLY A 625 10.10 -45.24 -24.90
N ASP A 626 9.51 -44.03 -24.87
CA ASP A 626 9.91 -42.96 -23.94
C ASP A 626 9.71 -43.35 -22.47
N VAL A 627 10.56 -42.82 -21.59
CA VAL A 627 10.48 -43.07 -20.15
C VAL A 627 9.34 -42.25 -19.53
N LEU A 628 8.35 -42.96 -18.96
CA LEU A 628 7.15 -42.39 -18.33
C LEU A 628 7.49 -41.74 -16.97
N SER A 629 8.09 -40.56 -17.04
CA SER A 629 8.53 -39.77 -15.89
C SER A 629 7.46 -38.79 -15.36
N THR A 630 6.36 -38.62 -16.09
CA THR A 630 5.41 -37.51 -15.91
C THR A 630 3.97 -38.03 -16.02
N LEU A 631 3.10 -37.56 -15.13
CA LEU A 631 1.65 -37.80 -15.19
C LEU A 631 0.97 -36.54 -15.75
N TYR A 632 0.05 -36.74 -16.70
CA TYR A 632 -0.63 -35.66 -17.43
C TYR A 632 -2.13 -35.65 -17.14
N PHE A 633 -2.69 -34.45 -17.04
CA PHE A 633 -4.11 -34.19 -16.80
C PHE A 633 -4.61 -33.21 -17.86
N ILE A 634 -5.64 -33.59 -18.61
CA ILE A 634 -6.18 -32.77 -19.70
C ILE A 634 -7.21 -31.78 -19.14
N SER A 635 -6.94 -30.48 -19.24
CA SER A 635 -7.91 -29.45 -18.81
C SER A 635 -8.81 -28.97 -19.94
N ARG A 636 -8.29 -28.95 -21.18
CA ARG A 636 -8.99 -28.57 -22.42
C ARG A 636 -8.36 -29.27 -23.63
N GLY A 637 -9.14 -29.42 -24.68
CA GLY A 637 -8.74 -30.05 -25.95
C GLY A 637 -8.98 -31.57 -25.96
N SER A 638 -8.52 -32.21 -27.02
CA SER A 638 -8.55 -33.66 -27.24
C SER A 638 -7.21 -34.20 -27.75
N ILE A 639 -6.84 -35.39 -27.28
CA ILE A 639 -5.58 -36.07 -27.57
C ILE A 639 -5.89 -37.46 -28.14
N GLU A 640 -5.19 -37.87 -29.18
CA GLU A 640 -5.18 -39.25 -29.67
C GLU A 640 -3.95 -40.01 -29.15
N ILE A 641 -4.13 -41.31 -28.92
CA ILE A 641 -3.05 -42.24 -28.57
C ILE A 641 -2.92 -43.24 -29.71
N LEU A 642 -1.73 -43.30 -30.33
CA LEU A 642 -1.46 -44.16 -31.48
C LEU A 642 -0.49 -45.29 -31.11
N ARG A 643 -0.78 -46.52 -31.54
CA ARG A 643 0.15 -47.65 -31.50
C ARG A 643 0.26 -48.19 -32.91
N ASP A 644 1.48 -48.25 -33.46
CA ASP A 644 1.77 -48.68 -34.83
C ASP A 644 0.87 -47.95 -35.86
N ASP A 645 0.78 -46.61 -35.72
CA ASP A 645 -0.09 -45.69 -36.46
C ASP A 645 -1.63 -45.95 -36.37
N VAL A 646 -2.08 -46.88 -35.54
CA VAL A 646 -3.50 -47.12 -35.24
C VAL A 646 -3.93 -46.33 -34.00
N VAL A 647 -5.00 -45.56 -34.11
CA VAL A 647 -5.60 -44.84 -32.95
C VAL A 647 -6.25 -45.84 -31.99
N VAL A 648 -5.68 -45.95 -30.78
CA VAL A 648 -6.11 -46.87 -29.72
C VAL A 648 -7.12 -46.21 -28.78
N ALA A 649 -6.96 -44.91 -28.51
CA ALA A 649 -7.83 -44.15 -27.62
C ALA A 649 -7.85 -42.67 -28.01
N ILE A 650 -8.95 -41.99 -27.68
CA ILE A 650 -9.09 -40.54 -27.72
C ILE A 650 -9.41 -40.09 -26.30
N LEU A 651 -8.62 -39.16 -25.78
CA LEU A 651 -8.78 -38.58 -24.45
C LEU A 651 -9.27 -37.14 -24.56
N GLY A 652 -10.23 -36.77 -23.72
CA GLY A 652 -10.86 -35.46 -23.70
C GLY A 652 -10.62 -34.72 -22.39
N LYS A 653 -11.49 -33.75 -22.12
CA LYS A 653 -11.41 -32.91 -20.93
C LYS A 653 -11.60 -33.73 -19.64
N ASN A 654 -10.73 -33.47 -18.67
CA ASN A 654 -10.58 -34.11 -17.36
C ASN A 654 -9.96 -35.52 -17.37
N ASP A 655 -9.58 -36.06 -18.54
CA ASP A 655 -8.90 -37.36 -18.60
C ASP A 655 -7.44 -37.28 -18.12
N ILE A 656 -6.94 -38.43 -17.66
CA ILE A 656 -5.61 -38.59 -17.06
C ILE A 656 -4.85 -39.68 -17.82
N PHE A 657 -3.60 -39.39 -18.20
CA PHE A 657 -2.75 -40.36 -18.87
C PHE A 657 -1.30 -40.33 -18.38
N GLY A 658 -0.64 -41.47 -18.50
CA GLY A 658 0.71 -41.69 -18.00
C GLY A 658 0.86 -43.10 -17.44
N GLU A 659 1.56 -43.21 -16.31
CA GLU A 659 1.72 -44.46 -15.58
C GLU A 659 1.07 -44.37 -14.19
N PRO A 660 0.33 -45.40 -13.73
CA PRO A 660 -0.07 -45.51 -12.32
C PRO A 660 1.17 -45.74 -11.44
N ILE A 661 1.66 -44.65 -10.86
CA ILE A 661 2.93 -44.58 -10.11
C ILE A 661 2.97 -45.52 -8.88
N SER A 662 1.81 -45.81 -8.27
CA SER A 662 1.67 -46.71 -7.12
C SER A 662 2.02 -48.17 -7.42
N LEU A 663 1.78 -48.67 -8.64
CA LEU A 663 1.93 -50.09 -8.99
C LEU A 663 3.38 -50.49 -9.30
N HIS A 664 4.24 -49.54 -9.65
CA HIS A 664 5.61 -49.81 -10.09
C HIS A 664 6.59 -48.84 -9.45
N ALA A 665 7.63 -49.35 -8.77
CA ALA A 665 8.65 -48.52 -8.14
C ALA A 665 9.57 -47.78 -9.15
N ARG A 666 9.75 -48.32 -10.36
CA ARG A 666 10.60 -47.77 -11.43
C ARG A 666 9.77 -47.33 -12.63
N PRO A 667 10.09 -46.18 -13.27
CA PRO A 667 9.33 -45.69 -14.42
C PRO A 667 9.36 -46.69 -15.58
N GLY A 668 8.22 -46.82 -16.26
CA GLY A 668 8.05 -47.66 -17.43
C GLY A 668 8.49 -46.98 -18.72
N LYS A 669 8.40 -47.74 -19.83
CA LYS A 669 8.45 -47.20 -21.18
C LYS A 669 7.05 -47.03 -21.75
N SER A 670 6.83 -46.03 -22.61
CA SER A 670 5.58 -45.85 -23.33
C SER A 670 5.36 -46.96 -24.35
N SER A 671 4.12 -47.45 -24.44
CA SER A 671 3.63 -48.44 -25.42
C SER A 671 2.87 -47.81 -26.59
N ALA A 672 2.86 -46.48 -26.69
CA ALA A 672 2.16 -45.71 -27.69
C ALA A 672 2.75 -44.30 -27.85
N ASP A 673 2.53 -43.70 -29.02
CA ASP A 673 2.68 -42.27 -29.27
C ASP A 673 1.44 -41.52 -28.75
N VAL A 674 1.63 -40.31 -28.22
CA VAL A 674 0.54 -39.45 -27.74
C VAL A 674 0.56 -38.14 -28.50
N ARG A 675 -0.50 -37.83 -29.26
CA ARG A 675 -0.56 -36.66 -30.15
C ARG A 675 -1.78 -35.78 -29.85
N ALA A 676 -1.60 -34.46 -29.85
CA ALA A 676 -2.70 -33.53 -29.70
C ALA A 676 -3.50 -33.38 -31.01
N LEU A 677 -4.83 -33.51 -30.95
CA LEU A 677 -5.73 -33.28 -32.09
C LEU A 677 -6.11 -31.80 -32.23
N THR A 678 -6.23 -31.11 -31.10
CA THR A 678 -6.62 -29.70 -30.99
C THR A 678 -5.55 -28.93 -30.21
N TYR A 679 -5.73 -27.63 -30.02
CA TYR A 679 -5.01 -26.92 -28.97
C TYR A 679 -5.40 -27.49 -27.59
N CYS A 680 -4.44 -28.12 -26.93
CA CYS A 680 -4.64 -28.83 -25.66
C CYS A 680 -3.92 -28.13 -24.51
N ASP A 681 -4.66 -27.86 -23.43
CA ASP A 681 -4.14 -27.27 -22.20
C ASP A 681 -3.96 -28.38 -21.17
N LEU A 682 -2.71 -28.72 -20.89
CA LEU A 682 -2.34 -29.85 -20.03
C LEU A 682 -1.68 -29.37 -18.75
N HIS A 683 -2.06 -29.97 -17.64
CA HIS A 683 -1.28 -29.89 -16.40
C HIS A 683 -0.44 -31.16 -16.29
N LYS A 684 0.83 -30.99 -15.93
CA LYS A 684 1.78 -32.09 -15.76
C LYS A 684 2.50 -32.01 -14.43
N ILE A 685 2.74 -33.17 -13.83
CA ILE A 685 3.54 -33.31 -12.61
C ILE A 685 4.57 -34.43 -12.79
N GLN A 686 5.81 -34.19 -12.36
CA GLN A 686 6.85 -35.22 -12.45
C GLN A 686 6.64 -36.27 -11.36
N ARG A 687 6.98 -37.53 -11.66
CA ARG A 687 6.88 -38.65 -10.73
C ARG A 687 7.63 -38.39 -9.42
N ALA A 688 8.84 -37.84 -9.49
CA ALA A 688 9.65 -37.51 -8.32
C ALA A 688 8.99 -36.43 -7.45
N ASP A 689 8.52 -35.35 -8.07
CA ASP A 689 7.82 -34.26 -7.37
C ASP A 689 6.51 -34.71 -6.70
N LEU A 690 5.75 -35.60 -7.36
CA LEU A 690 4.52 -36.15 -6.78
C LEU A 690 4.82 -37.08 -5.60
N LEU A 691 5.81 -37.98 -5.73
CA LEU A 691 6.21 -38.89 -4.66
C LEU A 691 6.71 -38.11 -3.43
N GLU A 692 7.60 -37.13 -3.62
CA GLU A 692 8.09 -36.26 -2.54
C GLU A 692 6.95 -35.62 -1.72
N VAL A 693 5.89 -35.15 -2.40
CA VAL A 693 4.74 -34.56 -1.72
C VAL A 693 3.87 -35.63 -1.04
N LEU A 694 3.68 -36.80 -1.64
CA LEU A 694 2.89 -37.88 -1.02
C LEU A 694 3.60 -38.51 0.19
N ASP A 695 4.94 -38.62 0.16
CA ASP A 695 5.76 -39.06 1.29
C ASP A 695 5.64 -38.11 2.50
N MET A 696 5.48 -36.80 2.26
CA MET A 696 5.19 -35.80 3.31
C MET A 696 3.75 -35.86 3.85
N TYR A 697 2.80 -36.46 3.11
CA TYR A 697 1.38 -36.52 3.47
C TYR A 697 0.82 -37.95 3.36
N PRO A 698 1.32 -38.92 4.15
CA PRO A 698 0.97 -40.34 3.99
C PRO A 698 -0.54 -40.63 4.11
N ALA A 699 -1.23 -39.98 5.05
CA ALA A 699 -2.68 -40.11 5.21
C ALA A 699 -3.49 -39.60 3.99
N PHE A 700 -2.91 -38.72 3.17
CA PHE A 700 -3.50 -38.33 1.89
C PHE A 700 -3.09 -39.29 0.77
N ALA A 701 -1.87 -39.86 0.79
CA ALA A 701 -1.38 -40.77 -0.24
C ALA A 701 -2.28 -41.99 -0.46
N ASP A 702 -2.71 -42.67 0.61
CA ASP A 702 -3.62 -43.81 0.50
C ASP A 702 -4.99 -43.42 -0.10
N SER A 703 -5.52 -42.26 0.31
CA SER A 703 -6.74 -41.70 -0.28
C SER A 703 -6.54 -41.21 -1.72
N PHE A 704 -5.33 -40.82 -2.11
CA PHE A 704 -5.03 -40.34 -3.45
C PHE A 704 -4.98 -41.52 -4.43
N TRP A 705 -4.20 -42.56 -4.09
CA TRP A 705 -4.07 -43.75 -4.94
C TRP A 705 -5.37 -44.55 -5.10
N SER A 706 -6.22 -44.59 -4.08
CA SER A 706 -7.54 -45.25 -4.15
C SER A 706 -8.59 -44.48 -4.98
N LYS A 707 -8.37 -43.19 -5.25
CA LYS A 707 -9.28 -42.31 -6.01
C LYS A 707 -8.70 -41.86 -7.37
N LEU A 708 -7.44 -42.18 -7.66
CA LEU A 708 -6.77 -41.81 -8.90
C LEU A 708 -7.01 -42.88 -9.97
N GLU A 709 -8.05 -42.68 -10.77
CA GLU A 709 -8.28 -43.45 -11.98
C GLU A 709 -7.48 -42.82 -13.14
N VAL A 710 -6.56 -43.58 -13.73
CA VAL A 710 -5.80 -43.17 -14.91
C VAL A 710 -6.54 -43.68 -16.14
N THR A 711 -7.14 -42.79 -16.93
CA THR A 711 -7.96 -43.13 -18.12
C THR A 711 -7.21 -44.02 -19.11
N PHE A 712 -5.91 -43.77 -19.34
CA PHE A 712 -5.07 -44.63 -20.17
C PHE A 712 -3.68 -44.84 -19.56
N ASN A 713 -3.35 -46.10 -19.28
CA ASN A 713 -2.02 -46.51 -18.84
C ASN A 713 -1.11 -46.70 -20.08
N LEU A 714 -0.12 -45.83 -20.21
CA LEU A 714 0.85 -45.89 -21.32
C LEU A 714 1.92 -46.96 -21.14
N ARG A 715 2.12 -47.51 -19.94
CA ARG A 715 3.22 -48.45 -19.67
C ARG A 715 3.11 -49.72 -20.49
N ASP A 716 4.20 -50.07 -21.18
CA ASP A 716 4.34 -51.36 -21.84
C ASP A 716 4.35 -52.52 -20.83
N ALA A 717 3.47 -53.50 -21.05
CA ALA A 717 3.39 -54.75 -20.28
C ALA A 717 4.44 -55.78 -20.71
N GLY A 718 5.18 -55.52 -21.80
CA GLY A 718 6.06 -56.45 -22.51
C GLY A 718 7.44 -56.75 -21.90
N VAL A 719 7.74 -56.42 -20.63
CA VAL A 719 9.00 -56.84 -19.98
C VAL A 719 8.83 -57.19 -18.48
N SER A 720 7.99 -58.18 -18.18
CA SER A 720 7.99 -58.85 -16.87
C SER A 720 7.97 -60.37 -17.02
N SER A 721 9.12 -60.99 -16.71
CA SER A 721 9.32 -62.42 -16.40
C SER A 721 8.76 -63.47 -17.38
N HIS A 722 9.60 -63.87 -18.35
CA HIS A 722 9.63 -65.28 -18.75
C HIS A 722 10.21 -66.12 -17.60
N HIS A 723 9.35 -66.55 -16.66
CA HIS A 723 9.60 -67.72 -15.82
C HIS A 723 8.57 -68.80 -16.17
N PRO A 724 8.94 -69.82 -16.95
CA PRO A 724 8.08 -70.98 -17.16
C PRO A 724 8.16 -71.87 -15.92
N ASN A 725 7.16 -71.78 -15.05
CA ASN A 725 6.60 -72.85 -14.21
C ASN A 725 5.86 -72.27 -12.99
N GLN A 726 4.52 -72.30 -13.03
CA GLN A 726 3.58 -72.62 -11.94
C GLN A 726 2.20 -71.99 -12.24
N LEU A 727 1.34 -72.74 -12.95
CA LEU A 727 -0.13 -72.59 -12.89
C LEU A 727 -0.86 -73.76 -13.62
N GLN A 728 -0.48 -74.99 -13.30
CA GLN A 728 -1.29 -76.20 -13.56
C GLN A 728 -1.66 -76.87 -12.22
N ALA A 729 -2.38 -76.15 -11.36
CA ALA A 729 -2.80 -76.67 -10.05
C ALA A 729 -4.10 -76.05 -9.50
N ALA A 730 -5.07 -75.68 -10.35
CA ALA A 730 -6.42 -75.30 -9.91
C ALA A 730 -7.46 -75.22 -11.05
N ARG A 731 -7.90 -76.35 -11.63
CA ARG A 731 -9.22 -76.50 -12.29
C ARG A 731 -9.55 -77.92 -12.75
N THR A 732 -9.57 -78.87 -11.81
CA THR A 732 -10.24 -80.17 -11.97
C THR A 732 -10.99 -80.53 -10.70
N THR A 733 -12.28 -80.16 -10.62
CA THR A 733 -13.35 -80.98 -9.99
C THR A 733 -14.72 -80.28 -10.06
N LYS A 734 -15.72 -81.02 -10.56
CA LYS A 734 -17.20 -80.85 -10.42
C LYS A 734 -17.80 -79.57 -11.07
N ALA A 735 -18.64 -79.68 -12.11
CA ALA A 735 -20.02 -80.23 -12.16
C ALA A 735 -21.04 -79.33 -11.40
N SER A 736 -22.25 -79.05 -11.89
CA SER A 736 -23.01 -79.51 -13.07
C SER A 736 -24.26 -78.62 -13.28
N SER A 737 -24.91 -78.71 -14.47
CA SER A 737 -26.28 -78.20 -14.77
C SER A 737 -26.54 -76.69 -14.60
N SER A 738 -27.39 -75.98 -15.35
CA SER A 738 -28.23 -76.26 -16.54
C SER A 738 -28.85 -74.92 -16.98
N VAL A 739 -29.29 -74.75 -18.24
CA VAL A 739 -30.53 -74.04 -18.65
C VAL A 739 -30.57 -73.92 -20.19
N THR A 740 -31.57 -74.60 -20.74
CA THR A 740 -32.22 -74.54 -22.07
C THR A 740 -31.72 -73.62 -23.19
N THR A 741 -31.47 -74.28 -24.32
CA THR A 741 -31.67 -73.81 -25.70
C THR A 741 -33.02 -73.12 -25.95
N SER A 742 -33.03 -72.14 -26.86
CA SER A 742 -34.22 -71.80 -27.67
C SER A 742 -33.81 -71.77 -29.15
N GLN A 743 -34.65 -72.36 -30.01
CA GLN A 743 -34.38 -72.56 -31.43
C GLN A 743 -34.74 -71.33 -32.25
N LEU A 744 -34.06 -71.16 -33.39
CA LEU A 744 -34.58 -70.47 -34.57
C LEU A 744 -34.07 -71.18 -35.81
N GLN A 745 -34.97 -71.85 -36.53
CA GLN A 745 -34.72 -72.43 -37.86
C GLN A 745 -35.22 -71.45 -38.95
N PRO A 746 -34.67 -71.50 -40.17
CA PRO A 746 -34.89 -70.48 -41.19
C PRO A 746 -35.99 -70.83 -42.20
N LEU A 747 -36.64 -69.78 -42.71
CA LEU A 747 -37.38 -69.65 -43.97
C LEU A 747 -37.32 -68.12 -44.27
N LEU A 748 -37.03 -67.60 -45.46
CA LEU A 748 -37.03 -68.18 -46.80
C LEU A 748 -35.93 -67.48 -47.65
#